data_AF-A0A6P5Y800-F1
#
_entry.id   AF-A0A6P5Y800-F1
#
_cell.length_a   1.000
_cell.length_b   1.000
_cell.length_c   1.000
_cell.angle_alpha   90.00
_cell.angle_beta   90.00
_cell.angle_gamma   90.00
#
_symmetry.space_group_name_H-M   'P 1'
#
loop_
_entity.id
_entity.type
_entity.pdbx_description
1 polymer ?
#
loop_
_entity_poly.entity_id
_entity_poly.type
_entity_poly.pdbx_seq_one_letter_code
_entity_poly.pdbx_strand_id
1 'polypeptide(L)'
;MDKLKQQVISRFFAPKPKISSNPTPPSNPSSSSPPPPPPISPPNVKTTVSFSPSKRKLLSAHLASSAKRPKTKLSPHTHNPVPPQPNPSLHQKFLQKLLEPSSPPLLEPSESDHKKYTPLEQQVVDLKSKYPDVLLMVEVGYRFRFFGKDAEIAAKVLGIYAHMDRNFLTASVPTFRLNVHVRRLVSAGYKVGVVKQTETAAIKAHGSNRVGPFCRGLSALYTKATLEAAEDVGGKDEGCGAESNYLFCVVEKGLESSGSVSNCGCVDVRVGVVGVEISTGDVFYGEFDDGVMRSGLEAVVLSLAPAELLLGEPLSKQTEKLLLAYAGPASNVRLEHASRDCFKGGGALGEVMSVYEKVAEDNFADNVNQLEEAAEQGNSHCSIQGVMNMPDLALQALALTIRHLSQFGLERIVCLGASFRPLSSSMEMNLSANTLQQLEILKNNSDGSESGSLLKIMNHCLTIYGSRLLRHWVTHPLCDRNMISARLDAVSEISLSMGSYKGSQRIVEIDAEDSDVTIVQPELSCVLSSVLTYLGRSPDIQRGITRIFHRTATPAEFIAVIQTILSAGKQLQRLCIDEEYEDYGGRKVCIVTVQSALLKRLILTASSSNVLGKAAKLLSTLNKEAADKGDLTDLIIISKDQFPEVARARKAVQLAKEKLDNLIALYRRQLGKHNLEFICVSGTTHLIELPIDANVPSNWVKVNSTKKTVRYHPPEVLTALDQLRLANEELIIICRAAWGTFLREFEEYYVEFQAAVQALAALDCLHSLATLSRNKNYVRPNFVDDNEPVQIKIHSGRHPVLETILQDGFVPNDTTLHANREYCQIVTGPNMGGKSCYIRQVALIAMMAQQHQLLCLY
;
A
#
# COMPACT_ATOMS: atom_id res chain seq x y z
N MET A 1 40.91 -11.70 -53.59
CA MET A 1 41.72 -12.42 -52.59
C MET A 1 42.14 -11.36 -51.56
N ASP A 2 41.22 -11.08 -50.63
CA ASP A 2 41.28 -11.51 -49.21
C ASP A 2 42.40 -10.76 -48.45
N LYS A 3 42.21 -10.05 -47.34
CA LYS A 3 41.07 -9.67 -46.50
C LYS A 3 41.66 -8.66 -45.49
N LEU A 4 41.07 -7.48 -45.32
CA LEU A 4 41.36 -6.59 -44.19
C LEU A 4 40.05 -6.35 -43.42
N LYS A 5 40.01 -6.82 -42.17
CA LYS A 5 38.90 -6.62 -41.24
C LYS A 5 38.99 -5.22 -40.62
N GLN A 6 37.92 -4.45 -40.72
CA GLN A 6 37.69 -3.21 -39.97
C GLN A 6 36.43 -3.37 -39.11
N GLN A 7 36.49 -2.75 -37.92
CA GLN A 7 35.45 -2.63 -36.89
C GLN A 7 34.20 -1.90 -37.43
N VAL A 8 32.98 -2.28 -37.00
CA VAL A 8 31.86 -1.33 -36.74
C VAL A 8 30.88 -1.89 -35.70
N ILE A 9 30.38 -0.95 -34.89
CA ILE A 9 29.31 -0.92 -33.87
C ILE A 9 27.88 -1.19 -34.45
N SER A 10 26.91 -1.40 -33.54
CA SER A 10 25.43 -1.24 -33.70
C SER A 10 24.66 -2.56 -34.02
N ARG A 11 23.41 -2.84 -33.63
CA ARG A 11 22.27 -2.04 -33.13
C ARG A 11 21.11 -3.00 -32.72
N PHE A 12 20.34 -2.62 -31.70
CA PHE A 12 18.86 -2.55 -31.61
C PHE A 12 17.92 -3.77 -31.80
N PHE A 13 17.04 -3.92 -30.79
CA PHE A 13 15.56 -4.04 -30.82
C PHE A 13 14.88 -4.86 -31.94
N ALA A 14 14.11 -5.87 -31.52
CA ALA A 14 13.10 -6.54 -32.33
C ALA A 14 11.69 -5.92 -32.13
N PRO A 15 10.81 -5.93 -33.15
CA PRO A 15 9.59 -5.10 -33.20
C PRO A 15 8.29 -5.83 -32.83
N LYS A 16 7.29 -5.04 -32.40
CA LYS A 16 5.86 -5.42 -32.25
C LYS A 16 5.15 -5.49 -33.63
N PRO A 17 4.11 -6.33 -33.82
CA PRO A 17 3.36 -6.39 -35.07
C PRO A 17 2.34 -5.24 -35.20
N LYS A 18 2.19 -4.73 -36.43
CA LYS A 18 1.29 -3.63 -36.81
C LYS A 18 -0.12 -4.12 -37.15
N ILE A 19 -1.11 -3.37 -36.66
CA ILE A 19 -2.51 -3.33 -37.09
C ILE A 19 -2.61 -2.31 -38.24
N SER A 20 -3.32 -2.65 -39.31
CA SER A 20 -3.65 -1.74 -40.42
C SER A 20 -5.16 -1.50 -40.50
N SER A 21 -5.56 -0.26 -40.77
CA SER A 21 -6.95 0.22 -40.79
C SER A 21 -7.31 0.95 -42.09
N ASN A 22 -8.60 0.83 -42.47
CA ASN A 22 -9.47 1.74 -43.26
C ASN A 22 -9.60 1.53 -44.80
N PRO A 23 -10.68 2.03 -45.49
CA PRO A 23 -12.12 1.62 -45.38
C PRO A 23 -12.95 1.57 -46.72
N THR A 24 -14.19 1.02 -46.67
CA THR A 24 -15.48 1.38 -47.38
C THR A 24 -15.87 0.82 -48.81
N PRO A 25 -17.18 0.76 -49.20
CA PRO A 25 -17.91 -0.43 -49.77
C PRO A 25 -18.58 -0.14 -51.16
N PRO A 26 -19.75 -0.70 -51.60
CA PRO A 26 -20.52 -1.94 -51.29
C PRO A 26 -20.91 -2.80 -52.54
N SER A 27 -21.36 -4.05 -52.35
CA SER A 27 -22.46 -4.69 -53.13
C SER A 27 -22.77 -6.13 -52.68
N ASN A 28 -24.05 -6.40 -52.44
CA ASN A 28 -24.74 -7.71 -52.43
C ASN A 28 -25.50 -7.84 -53.77
N PRO A 29 -26.11 -8.98 -54.20
CA PRO A 29 -26.55 -10.14 -53.39
C PRO A 29 -26.33 -11.55 -54.03
N SER A 30 -26.77 -12.57 -53.27
CA SER A 30 -27.45 -13.82 -53.70
C SER A 30 -26.76 -15.19 -53.45
N SER A 31 -27.42 -15.95 -52.58
CA SER A 31 -27.73 -17.39 -52.59
C SER A 31 -26.73 -18.42 -53.16
N SER A 32 -26.22 -19.30 -52.30
CA SER A 32 -26.47 -20.76 -52.37
C SER A 32 -25.65 -21.51 -51.31
N SER A 33 -26.29 -22.48 -50.67
CA SER A 33 -25.76 -23.38 -49.65
C SER A 33 -24.88 -24.50 -50.23
N PRO A 34 -23.81 -24.91 -49.54
CA PRO A 34 -23.21 -26.25 -49.70
C PRO A 34 -23.53 -27.18 -48.51
N PRO A 35 -23.37 -28.51 -48.69
CA PRO A 35 -24.02 -29.55 -47.89
C PRO A 35 -23.31 -29.89 -46.56
N PRO A 36 -23.97 -30.60 -45.64
CA PRO A 36 -23.45 -30.87 -44.30
C PRO A 36 -22.41 -32.01 -44.28
N PRO A 37 -21.44 -31.98 -43.35
CA PRO A 37 -20.53 -33.09 -43.10
C PRO A 37 -21.22 -34.23 -42.32
N PRO A 38 -20.70 -35.47 -42.41
CA PRO A 38 -21.36 -36.68 -41.91
C PRO A 38 -21.35 -36.81 -40.37
N PRO A 39 -22.24 -37.64 -39.79
CA PRO A 39 -22.40 -37.76 -38.35
C PRO A 39 -21.26 -38.57 -37.71
N ILE A 40 -20.59 -37.98 -36.72
CA ILE A 40 -19.58 -38.65 -35.89
C ILE A 40 -20.30 -39.34 -34.72
N SER A 41 -20.18 -40.66 -34.64
CA SER A 41 -20.55 -41.47 -33.48
C SER A 41 -19.36 -41.60 -32.52
N PRO A 42 -19.56 -41.64 -31.19
CA PRO A 42 -18.54 -42.06 -30.21
C PRO A 42 -18.57 -43.61 -30.09
N PRO A 43 -17.73 -44.32 -29.30
CA PRO A 43 -16.54 -43.96 -28.51
C PRO A 43 -15.35 -44.95 -28.69
N ASN A 44 -14.23 -44.69 -27.99
CA ASN A 44 -13.34 -45.64 -27.28
C ASN A 44 -11.87 -45.25 -27.41
N VAL A 45 -11.37 -44.47 -26.45
CA VAL A 45 -9.93 -44.43 -26.16
C VAL A 45 -9.73 -44.72 -24.68
N LYS A 46 -9.17 -45.90 -24.42
CA LYS A 46 -8.60 -46.31 -23.16
C LYS A 46 -7.39 -45.41 -22.85
N THR A 47 -7.48 -44.58 -21.84
CA THR A 47 -6.30 -43.94 -21.24
C THR A 47 -5.90 -44.69 -19.99
N THR A 48 -4.82 -45.46 -20.15
CA THR A 48 -4.05 -46.10 -19.10
C THR A 48 -3.57 -45.06 -18.09
N VAL A 49 -4.03 -45.17 -16.85
CA VAL A 49 -3.52 -44.40 -15.72
C VAL A 49 -2.27 -45.10 -15.19
N SER A 50 -1.10 -44.49 -15.37
CA SER A 50 0.15 -44.93 -14.74
C SER A 50 0.25 -44.35 -13.32
N PHE A 51 -0.15 -45.15 -12.34
CA PHE A 51 0.17 -44.91 -10.94
C PHE A 51 1.61 -45.37 -10.66
N SER A 52 2.49 -44.46 -10.27
CA SER A 52 3.79 -44.80 -9.66
C SER A 52 3.71 -44.57 -8.13
N PRO A 53 3.93 -45.61 -7.31
CA PRO A 53 3.92 -45.47 -5.86
C PRO A 53 5.36 -45.31 -5.34
N SER A 54 5.75 -44.10 -4.93
CA SER A 54 7.02 -43.88 -4.24
C SER A 54 6.87 -44.11 -2.74
N LYS A 55 7.36 -45.28 -2.33
CA LYS A 55 7.42 -45.85 -0.98
C LYS A 55 8.06 -44.91 0.05
N ARG A 56 7.31 -44.59 1.11
CA ARG A 56 7.81 -44.11 2.40
C ARG A 56 8.11 -45.35 3.27
N LYS A 57 9.38 -45.69 3.50
CA LYS A 57 9.79 -46.79 4.40
C LYS A 57 10.04 -46.25 5.81
N LEU A 58 9.12 -46.56 6.71
CA LEU A 58 9.32 -46.64 8.16
C LEU A 58 10.09 -47.91 8.48
N LEU A 59 11.14 -47.84 9.29
CA LEU A 59 11.71 -49.00 9.97
C LEU A 59 12.10 -48.62 11.40
N SER A 60 11.29 -49.09 12.34
CA SER A 60 11.60 -49.21 13.76
C SER A 60 11.76 -50.70 14.11
N ALA A 61 12.98 -51.03 14.57
CA ALA A 61 13.36 -51.88 15.69
C ALA A 61 13.00 -53.40 15.79
N HIS A 62 14.06 -54.13 16.22
CA HIS A 62 14.15 -55.38 16.98
C HIS A 62 13.96 -56.76 16.29
N LEU A 63 15.06 -57.55 16.21
CA LEU A 63 15.31 -58.73 17.07
C LEU A 63 16.60 -59.53 16.70
N ALA A 64 17.39 -59.81 17.74
CA ALA A 64 18.13 -61.04 18.08
C ALA A 64 19.29 -61.64 17.22
N SER A 65 20.49 -61.59 17.84
CA SER A 65 21.46 -62.66 18.13
C SER A 65 22.15 -63.53 17.04
N SER A 66 23.48 -63.48 16.99
CA SER A 66 24.42 -64.61 17.26
C SER A 66 25.88 -64.11 17.19
N ALA A 67 26.63 -64.13 18.30
CA ALA A 67 27.66 -65.11 18.68
C ALA A 67 29.01 -65.02 17.93
N LYS A 68 30.06 -64.52 18.62
CA LYS A 68 31.28 -65.27 19.04
C LYS A 68 32.38 -64.35 19.59
N ARG A 69 32.90 -64.69 20.77
CA ARG A 69 34.18 -64.19 21.34
C ARG A 69 35.34 -65.07 20.84
N PRO A 70 36.59 -64.58 21.00
CA PRO A 70 37.50 -65.29 21.92
C PRO A 70 38.29 -64.37 22.88
N LYS A 71 38.66 -64.94 24.03
CA LYS A 71 39.61 -64.46 25.07
C LYS A 71 41.05 -64.81 24.62
N THR A 72 42.16 -64.18 25.02
CA THR A 72 42.93 -64.12 26.30
C THR A 72 44.29 -63.45 25.97
N LYS A 73 45.00 -62.70 26.84
CA LYS A 73 45.97 -63.17 27.87
C LYS A 73 46.55 -61.98 28.67
N LEU A 74 46.94 -62.24 29.92
CA LEU A 74 47.56 -61.36 30.93
C LEU A 74 49.10 -61.23 30.81
N SER A 75 49.65 -60.14 31.40
CA SER A 75 50.75 -60.08 32.42
C SER A 75 51.72 -58.86 32.23
N PRO A 76 52.62 -58.48 33.17
CA PRO A 76 52.52 -57.22 33.93
C PRO A 76 53.81 -56.32 33.94
N HIS A 77 53.73 -55.17 34.63
CA HIS A 77 54.80 -54.24 35.06
C HIS A 77 55.41 -53.26 34.03
N THR A 78 55.12 -51.96 34.19
CA THR A 78 56.08 -50.91 34.63
C THR A 78 55.40 -49.52 34.67
N HIS A 79 55.96 -48.65 35.52
CA HIS A 79 55.42 -47.37 35.98
C HIS A 79 55.59 -46.18 35.00
N ASN A 80 54.65 -45.23 35.10
CA ASN A 80 54.69 -43.78 34.74
C ASN A 80 54.44 -43.39 33.26
N PRO A 81 54.05 -42.11 32.99
CA PRO A 81 52.98 -41.28 33.53
C PRO A 81 51.94 -40.90 32.45
N VAL A 82 50.79 -40.36 32.86
CA VAL A 82 49.63 -39.97 32.03
C VAL A 82 50.00 -38.98 30.90
N PRO A 83 49.72 -39.29 29.62
CA PRO A 83 49.69 -38.30 28.54
C PRO A 83 48.32 -37.59 28.47
N PRO A 84 48.27 -36.32 28.06
CA PRO A 84 47.04 -35.54 27.94
C PRO A 84 46.11 -36.10 26.85
N GLN A 85 44.81 -36.01 27.10
CA GLN A 85 43.76 -36.54 26.22
C GLN A 85 43.82 -35.97 24.79
N PRO A 86 43.48 -36.77 23.76
CA PRO A 86 43.46 -36.32 22.39
C PRO A 86 42.29 -35.36 22.12
N ASN A 87 42.55 -34.33 21.32
CA ASN A 87 41.57 -33.38 20.81
C ASN A 87 40.30 -34.09 20.28
N PRO A 88 39.09 -33.61 20.62
CA PRO A 88 37.85 -34.24 20.18
C PRO A 88 37.71 -34.16 18.65
N SER A 89 37.29 -35.28 18.05
CA SER A 89 37.13 -35.40 16.61
C SER A 89 36.09 -34.41 16.06
N LEU A 90 36.26 -34.03 14.79
CA LEU A 90 35.37 -33.10 14.06
C LEU A 90 33.89 -33.45 14.20
N HIS A 91 33.57 -34.74 14.30
CA HIS A 91 32.21 -35.24 14.47
C HIS A 91 31.61 -34.88 15.85
N GLN A 92 32.42 -34.89 16.91
CA GLN A 92 31.98 -34.54 18.25
C GLN A 92 31.78 -33.03 18.40
N LYS A 93 32.64 -32.22 17.77
CA LYS A 93 32.44 -30.76 17.64
C LYS A 93 31.17 -30.42 16.86
N PHE A 94 30.84 -31.21 15.85
CA PHE A 94 29.62 -31.03 15.05
C PHE A 94 28.36 -31.36 15.85
N LEU A 95 28.36 -32.43 16.64
CA LEU A 95 27.23 -32.81 17.49
C LEU A 95 27.02 -31.83 18.66
N GLN A 96 28.09 -31.29 19.24
CA GLN A 96 27.99 -30.31 20.32
C GLN A 96 27.38 -28.99 19.83
N LYS A 97 27.66 -28.60 18.58
CA LYS A 97 27.09 -27.41 17.93
C LYS A 97 25.61 -27.56 17.52
N LEU A 98 25.12 -28.80 17.45
CA LEU A 98 23.73 -29.13 17.10
C LEU A 98 22.80 -29.19 18.32
N LEU A 99 23.37 -29.27 19.53
CA LEU A 99 22.64 -29.47 20.79
C LEU A 99 22.63 -28.21 21.69
N GLU A 100 23.22 -27.09 21.25
CA GLU A 100 23.10 -25.81 21.97
C GLU A 100 21.77 -25.12 21.63
N PRO A 101 20.94 -24.75 22.63
CA PRO A 101 19.75 -23.94 22.40
C PRO A 101 20.17 -22.53 21.96
N SER A 102 19.58 -22.05 20.86
CA SER A 102 19.86 -20.74 20.28
C SER A 102 19.29 -19.61 21.14
N SER A 103 20.12 -19.03 22.01
CA SER A 103 19.96 -17.64 22.45
C SER A 103 20.63 -16.70 21.45
N PRO A 104 20.04 -15.55 21.09
CA PRO A 104 20.71 -14.58 20.24
C PRO A 104 21.96 -14.05 20.96
N PRO A 105 23.15 -14.04 20.31
CA PRO A 105 24.33 -13.48 20.94
C PRO A 105 24.17 -11.96 21.01
N LEU A 106 24.01 -11.44 22.23
CA LEU A 106 24.41 -10.07 22.56
C LEU A 106 25.88 -9.93 22.15
N LEU A 107 26.15 -9.05 21.18
CA LEU A 107 27.50 -8.68 20.78
C LEU A 107 28.15 -7.93 21.94
N GLU A 108 28.82 -8.65 22.84
CA GLU A 108 29.91 -8.05 23.60
C GLU A 108 31.10 -7.85 22.65
N PRO A 109 31.68 -6.64 22.60
CA PRO A 109 32.83 -6.38 21.74
C PRO A 109 34.04 -7.15 22.26
N SER A 110 34.48 -8.17 21.52
CA SER A 110 35.78 -8.78 21.72
C SER A 110 36.87 -7.73 21.49
N GLU A 111 37.59 -7.36 22.54
CA GLU A 111 38.70 -6.43 22.45
C GLU A 111 39.83 -6.97 21.54
N SER A 112 40.35 -6.06 20.72
CA SER A 112 41.61 -6.11 19.95
C SER A 112 41.64 -6.83 18.59
N ASP A 113 41.05 -6.17 17.60
CA ASP A 113 41.67 -6.04 16.27
C ASP A 113 41.51 -4.55 15.87
N HIS A 114 42.47 -3.69 16.21
CA HIS A 114 42.41 -2.24 15.94
C HIS A 114 42.53 -1.96 14.44
N LYS A 115 41.48 -2.27 13.68
CA LYS A 115 41.34 -1.87 12.28
C LYS A 115 41.15 -0.37 12.24
N LYS A 116 42.11 0.34 11.62
CA LYS A 116 41.98 1.77 11.37
C LYS A 116 40.85 2.01 10.37
N TYR A 117 39.69 2.40 10.88
CA TYR A 117 38.56 2.80 10.05
C TYR A 117 38.77 4.18 9.45
N THR A 118 38.32 4.34 8.22
CA THR A 118 38.22 5.64 7.58
C THR A 118 37.07 6.44 8.19
N PRO A 119 37.04 7.79 8.08
CA PRO A 119 35.96 8.58 8.68
C PRO A 119 34.55 8.16 8.21
N LEU A 120 34.41 7.70 6.95
CA LEU A 120 33.16 7.16 6.44
C LEU A 120 32.82 5.80 7.07
N GLU A 121 33.80 4.90 7.17
CA GLU A 121 33.61 3.59 7.78
C GLU A 121 33.23 3.71 9.26
N GLN A 122 33.83 4.66 9.99
CA GLN A 122 33.47 4.93 11.38
C GLN A 122 32.00 5.36 11.48
N GLN A 123 31.55 6.30 10.64
CA GLN A 123 30.14 6.69 10.60
C GLN A 123 29.21 5.50 10.30
N VAL A 124 29.61 4.59 9.41
CA VAL A 124 28.81 3.40 9.07
C VAL A 124 28.74 2.44 10.26
N VAL A 125 29.84 2.23 10.99
CA VAL A 125 29.87 1.41 12.20
C VAL A 125 28.94 2.02 13.27
N ASP A 126 29.03 3.32 13.50
CA ASP A 126 28.20 4.04 14.48
C ASP A 126 26.70 4.00 14.11
N LEU A 127 26.37 4.07 12.82
CA LEU A 127 25.00 3.92 12.33
C LEU A 127 24.50 2.48 12.49
N LYS A 128 25.35 1.48 12.19
CA LYS A 128 24.97 0.07 12.32
C LYS A 128 24.82 -0.36 13.78
N SER A 129 25.58 0.21 14.71
CA SER A 129 25.40 -0.05 16.14
C SER A 129 24.07 0.50 16.68
N LYS A 130 23.57 1.61 16.10
CA LYS A 130 22.25 2.16 16.44
C LYS A 130 21.10 1.36 15.83
N TYR A 131 21.32 0.77 14.65
CA TYR A 131 20.30 0.03 13.89
C TYR A 131 20.81 -1.36 13.46
N PRO A 132 21.00 -2.30 14.40
CA PRO A 132 21.59 -3.60 14.10
C PRO A 132 20.74 -4.44 13.13
N ASP A 133 19.42 -4.40 13.29
CA ASP A 133 18.45 -5.22 12.53
C ASP A 133 18.01 -4.59 11.20
N VAL A 134 18.55 -3.42 10.87
CA VAL A 134 18.19 -2.65 9.66
C VAL A 134 19.28 -2.81 8.60
N LEU A 135 18.88 -3.11 7.36
CA LEU A 135 19.76 -3.11 6.21
C LEU A 135 19.96 -1.66 5.72
N LEU A 136 21.19 -1.15 5.84
CA LEU A 136 21.46 0.27 5.60
C LEU A 136 21.93 0.56 4.16
N MET A 137 21.25 1.50 3.52
CA MET A 137 21.63 2.11 2.23
C MET A 137 22.25 3.48 2.49
N VAL A 138 23.57 3.59 2.37
CA VAL A 138 24.29 4.81 2.73
C VAL A 138 24.63 5.65 1.51
N GLU A 139 24.18 6.90 1.48
CA GLU A 139 24.45 7.83 0.39
C GLU A 139 25.92 8.27 0.37
N VAL A 140 26.59 8.02 -0.75
CA VAL A 140 27.98 8.39 -0.99
C VAL A 140 28.07 9.05 -2.38
N GLY A 141 27.80 10.35 -2.42
CA GLY A 141 27.75 11.11 -3.67
C GLY A 141 26.57 10.66 -4.53
N TYR A 142 26.83 10.23 -5.76
CA TYR A 142 25.78 9.86 -6.72
C TYR A 142 25.36 8.37 -6.65
N ARG A 143 25.75 7.65 -5.59
CA ARG A 143 25.43 6.23 -5.38
C ARG A 143 25.10 5.95 -3.92
N PHE A 144 24.23 4.97 -3.70
CA PHE A 144 24.06 4.31 -2.41
C PHE A 144 25.01 3.13 -2.30
N ARG A 145 25.71 3.01 -1.17
CA ARG A 145 26.62 1.90 -0.85
C ARG A 145 26.08 1.08 0.32
N PHE A 146 26.32 -0.22 0.25
CA PHE A 146 26.08 -1.20 1.32
C PHE A 146 27.43 -1.64 1.88
N PHE A 147 27.50 -2.01 3.16
CA PHE A 147 28.74 -2.39 3.83
C PHE A 147 28.60 -3.71 4.62
N GLY A 148 29.62 -4.56 4.56
CA GLY A 148 29.70 -5.81 5.31
C GLY A 148 28.58 -6.79 4.98
N LYS A 149 27.87 -7.27 6.01
CA LYS A 149 26.73 -8.20 5.86
C LYS A 149 25.61 -7.63 4.99
N ASP A 150 25.37 -6.33 5.06
CA ASP A 150 24.33 -5.66 4.26
C ASP A 150 24.68 -5.73 2.76
N ALA A 151 25.97 -5.69 2.41
CA ALA A 151 26.42 -5.85 1.02
C ALA A 151 26.26 -7.28 0.50
N GLU A 152 26.47 -8.30 1.35
CA GLU A 152 26.24 -9.71 1.01
C GLU A 152 24.76 -9.97 0.72
N ILE A 153 23.88 -9.47 1.59
CA ILE A 153 22.43 -9.57 1.43
C ILE A 153 22.01 -8.85 0.15
N ALA A 154 22.45 -7.61 -0.05
CA ALA A 154 22.13 -6.82 -1.23
C ALA A 154 22.61 -7.52 -2.52
N ALA A 155 23.81 -8.10 -2.53
CA ALA A 155 24.33 -8.85 -3.67
C ALA A 155 23.43 -10.04 -4.02
N LYS A 156 23.04 -10.83 -3.02
CA LYS A 156 22.19 -12.02 -3.19
C LYS A 156 20.78 -11.66 -3.68
N VAL A 157 20.15 -10.64 -3.09
CA VAL A 157 18.76 -10.27 -3.38
C VAL A 157 18.65 -9.44 -4.66
N LEU A 158 19.55 -8.46 -4.84
CA LEU A 158 19.48 -7.53 -5.97
C LEU A 158 20.17 -8.07 -7.23
N GLY A 159 21.04 -9.07 -7.09
CA GLY A 159 21.86 -9.60 -8.18
C GLY A 159 22.99 -8.63 -8.57
N ILE A 160 23.56 -7.93 -7.59
CA ILE A 160 24.65 -6.96 -7.79
C ILE A 160 25.99 -7.52 -7.31
N TYR A 161 27.08 -7.04 -7.88
CA TYR A 161 28.42 -7.48 -7.50
C TYR A 161 28.85 -6.84 -6.17
N ALA A 162 29.29 -7.67 -5.22
CA ALA A 162 29.92 -7.22 -3.99
C ALA A 162 31.41 -7.59 -4.00
N HIS A 163 32.27 -6.64 -3.65
CA HIS A 163 33.72 -6.81 -3.61
C HIS A 163 34.28 -6.25 -2.31
N MET A 164 35.44 -6.76 -1.88
CA MET A 164 36.13 -6.22 -0.72
C MET A 164 36.70 -4.85 -1.07
N ASP A 165 36.27 -3.81 -0.36
CA ASP A 165 36.85 -2.47 -0.43
C ASP A 165 37.34 -2.12 0.97
N ARG A 166 38.67 -2.07 1.14
CA ARG A 166 39.35 -1.86 2.42
C ARG A 166 38.92 -2.89 3.47
N ASN A 167 38.15 -2.46 4.47
CA ASN A 167 37.78 -3.26 5.64
C ASN A 167 36.42 -3.98 5.48
N PHE A 168 35.63 -3.62 4.47
CA PHE A 168 34.26 -4.12 4.32
C PHE A 168 33.97 -4.63 2.91
N LEU A 169 33.15 -5.68 2.83
CA LEU A 169 32.50 -6.03 1.58
C LEU A 169 31.55 -4.89 1.19
N THR A 170 31.63 -4.42 -0.06
CA THR A 170 30.81 -3.31 -0.55
C THR A 170 30.08 -3.69 -1.83
N ALA A 171 28.79 -3.33 -1.88
CA ALA A 171 27.99 -3.26 -3.10
C ALA A 171 27.45 -1.82 -3.28
N SER A 172 27.09 -1.44 -4.51
CA SER A 172 26.59 -0.08 -4.78
C SER A 172 25.50 -0.04 -5.84
N VAL A 173 24.56 0.91 -5.69
CA VAL A 173 23.50 1.21 -6.65
C VAL A 173 23.41 2.71 -6.91
N PRO A 174 23.01 3.17 -8.11
CA PRO A 174 22.82 4.60 -8.39
C PRO A 174 21.67 5.22 -7.61
N THR A 175 21.76 6.51 -7.24
CA THR A 175 20.73 7.22 -6.47
C THR A 175 19.35 7.23 -7.15
N PHE A 176 19.30 7.45 -8.47
CA PHE A 176 18.04 7.48 -9.22
C PHE A 176 17.30 6.13 -9.30
N ARG A 177 17.95 5.01 -8.91
CA ARG A 177 17.30 3.68 -8.82
C ARG A 177 16.99 3.25 -7.40
N LEU A 178 17.07 4.17 -6.42
CA LEU A 178 16.78 3.88 -5.01
C LEU A 178 15.47 3.12 -4.86
N ASN A 179 14.38 3.64 -5.42
CA ASN A 179 13.03 3.10 -5.28
C ASN A 179 12.94 1.63 -5.72
N VAL A 180 13.56 1.30 -6.86
CA VAL A 180 13.54 -0.05 -7.42
C VAL A 180 14.22 -1.04 -6.48
N HIS A 181 15.35 -0.65 -5.88
CA HIS A 181 16.12 -1.52 -5.01
C HIS A 181 15.53 -1.61 -3.60
N VAL A 182 14.99 -0.52 -3.06
CA VAL A 182 14.27 -0.53 -1.77
C VAL A 182 13.06 -1.46 -1.86
N ARG A 183 12.21 -1.33 -2.90
CA ARG A 183 11.05 -2.23 -3.10
C ARG A 183 11.48 -3.70 -3.13
N ARG A 184 12.52 -4.05 -3.89
CA ARG A 184 13.02 -5.43 -3.97
C ARG A 184 13.53 -5.99 -2.64
N LEU A 185 14.24 -5.18 -1.86
CA LEU A 185 14.75 -5.58 -0.55
C LEU A 185 13.61 -5.76 0.47
N VAL A 186 12.63 -4.85 0.46
CA VAL A 186 11.45 -4.92 1.32
C VAL A 186 10.54 -6.08 0.95
N SER A 187 10.30 -6.34 -0.35
CA SER A 187 9.57 -7.52 -0.83
C SER A 187 10.24 -8.84 -0.44
N ALA A 188 11.57 -8.83 -0.24
CA ALA A 188 12.32 -9.97 0.27
C ALA A 188 12.27 -10.11 1.81
N GLY A 189 11.53 -9.24 2.51
CA GLY A 189 11.28 -9.30 3.95
C GLY A 189 12.21 -8.45 4.84
N TYR A 190 13.18 -7.74 4.25
CA TYR A 190 14.14 -6.95 5.02
C TYR A 190 13.58 -5.58 5.43
N LYS A 191 13.92 -5.14 6.64
CA LYS A 191 13.76 -3.76 7.11
C LYS A 191 14.91 -2.93 6.53
N VAL A 192 14.59 -1.92 5.71
CA VAL A 192 15.58 -1.15 4.95
C VAL A 192 15.63 0.28 5.47
N GLY A 193 16.83 0.78 5.79
CA GLY A 193 17.07 2.15 6.20
C GLY A 193 17.82 2.92 5.13
N VAL A 194 17.31 4.08 4.73
CA VAL A 194 17.99 4.97 3.78
C VAL A 194 18.67 6.09 4.56
N VAL A 195 19.99 6.14 4.45
CA VAL A 195 20.83 7.13 5.12
C VAL A 195 21.26 8.16 4.08
N LYS A 196 20.74 9.38 4.19
CA LYS A 196 21.06 10.51 3.31
C LYS A 196 22.08 11.44 3.96
N GLN A 197 22.72 12.27 3.14
CA GLN A 197 23.57 13.36 3.63
C GLN A 197 22.69 14.48 4.21
N THR A 198 23.02 14.96 5.41
CA THR A 198 22.25 16.03 6.08
C THR A 198 22.68 17.43 5.63
N GLU A 199 23.86 17.54 5.01
CA GLU A 199 24.47 18.79 4.58
C GLU A 199 24.79 18.73 3.09
N THR A 200 24.52 19.82 2.38
CA THR A 200 24.93 20.02 0.99
C THR A 200 26.35 20.55 0.87
N ALA A 201 26.91 20.51 -0.34
CA ALA A 201 28.29 20.92 -0.57
C ALA A 201 28.52 22.43 -0.31
N ALA A 202 27.58 23.31 -0.67
CA ALA A 202 27.77 24.74 -0.47
C ALA A 202 27.59 25.15 1.00
N ILE A 203 26.59 24.59 1.70
CA ILE A 203 26.42 24.78 3.15
C ILE A 203 27.65 24.30 3.91
N LYS A 204 28.16 23.10 3.59
CA LYS A 204 29.37 22.57 4.25
C LYS A 204 30.61 23.43 4.00
N ALA A 205 30.76 23.98 2.79
CA ALA A 205 31.89 24.86 2.47
C ALA A 205 31.91 26.13 3.33
N HIS A 206 30.75 26.60 3.78
CA HIS A 206 30.58 27.79 4.62
C HIS A 206 30.37 27.45 6.12
N GLY A 207 30.19 26.17 6.47
CA GLY A 207 29.96 25.71 7.84
C GLY A 207 31.24 25.43 8.63
N SER A 208 31.06 25.18 9.93
CA SER A 208 32.16 24.84 10.85
C SER A 208 32.84 23.50 10.51
N ASN A 209 32.14 22.58 9.86
CA ASN A 209 32.63 21.26 9.44
C ASN A 209 33.18 21.22 7.99
N ARG A 210 33.82 22.31 7.54
CA ARG A 210 34.38 22.41 6.18
C ARG A 210 35.40 21.31 5.86
N VAL A 211 36.19 20.89 6.84
CA VAL A 211 37.33 19.96 6.66
C VAL A 211 36.95 18.48 6.88
N GLY A 212 35.86 18.20 7.61
CA GLY A 212 35.44 16.83 7.94
C GLY A 212 34.65 16.12 6.84
N PRO A 213 34.25 14.85 7.02
CA PRO A 213 33.33 14.17 6.12
C PRO A 213 31.91 14.78 6.19
N PHE A 214 31.11 14.61 5.13
CA PHE A 214 29.68 14.97 5.17
C PHE A 214 28.97 14.20 6.29
N CYS A 215 28.15 14.91 7.07
CA CYS A 215 27.28 14.31 8.08
C CYS A 215 26.18 13.49 7.42
N ARG A 216 25.77 12.40 8.08
CA ARG A 216 24.79 11.44 7.57
C ARG A 216 23.83 11.06 8.68
N GLY A 217 22.56 10.94 8.35
CA GLY A 217 21.50 10.53 9.25
C GLY A 217 20.57 9.55 8.56
N LEU A 218 19.91 8.70 9.36
CA LEU A 218 18.81 7.90 8.86
C LEU A 218 17.69 8.86 8.44
N SER A 219 17.38 8.88 7.15
CA SER A 219 16.35 9.77 6.59
C SER A 219 14.99 9.08 6.53
N ALA A 220 14.97 7.77 6.29
CA ALA A 220 13.74 7.01 6.18
C ALA A 220 13.98 5.53 6.51
N LEU A 221 12.95 4.88 7.03
CA LEU A 221 12.91 3.45 7.34
C LEU A 221 11.74 2.83 6.59
N TYR A 222 11.94 1.63 6.04
CA TYR A 222 10.94 0.96 5.22
C TYR A 222 10.79 -0.50 5.63
N THR A 223 9.54 -0.91 5.80
CA THR A 223 9.10 -2.29 5.93
C THR A 223 7.96 -2.55 4.95
N LYS A 224 7.49 -3.80 4.86
CA LYS A 224 6.46 -4.19 3.89
C LYS A 224 5.14 -3.45 4.13
N ALA A 225 4.77 -3.20 5.40
CA ALA A 225 3.55 -2.47 5.74
C ALA A 225 3.68 -0.94 5.59
N THR A 226 4.88 -0.37 5.75
CA THR A 226 5.11 1.09 5.73
C THR A 226 5.54 1.65 4.36
N LEU A 227 5.95 0.78 3.43
CA LEU A 227 6.49 1.14 2.11
C LEU A 227 5.61 2.10 1.30
N GLU A 228 4.30 1.85 1.30
CA GLU A 228 3.34 2.61 0.49
C GLU A 228 2.99 3.98 1.09
N ALA A 229 3.35 4.26 2.34
CA ALA A 229 3.14 5.56 2.97
C ALA A 229 4.36 6.50 2.84
N ALA A 230 5.49 6.01 2.34
CA ALA A 230 6.77 6.72 2.40
C ALA A 230 7.06 7.59 1.15
N GLU A 231 7.73 8.73 1.38
CA GLU A 231 7.93 9.84 0.43
C GLU A 231 8.67 9.45 -0.86
N ASP A 232 9.84 8.81 -0.74
CA ASP A 232 10.68 8.52 -1.92
C ASP A 232 10.15 7.36 -2.76
N VAL A 233 9.54 6.37 -2.10
CA VAL A 233 9.28 5.05 -2.70
C VAL A 233 7.81 4.85 -3.04
N GLY A 234 6.88 5.48 -2.31
CA GLY A 234 5.44 5.34 -2.53
C GLY A 234 4.96 5.89 -3.89
N GLY A 235 3.90 5.29 -4.45
CA GLY A 235 3.06 5.96 -5.46
C GLY A 235 3.50 5.87 -6.91
N LYS A 236 4.68 5.31 -7.20
CA LYS A 236 5.10 5.05 -8.58
C LYS A 236 4.61 3.67 -9.01
N ASP A 237 3.61 3.70 -9.90
CA ASP A 237 3.02 2.59 -10.66
C ASP A 237 4.08 1.65 -11.26
N GLU A 238 4.45 0.60 -10.54
CA GLU A 238 4.86 -0.68 -11.13
C GLU A 238 4.45 -1.81 -10.18
N GLY A 239 3.13 -2.07 -10.10
CA GLY A 239 2.60 -3.34 -9.56
C GLY A 239 2.11 -3.34 -8.12
N CYS A 240 1.42 -2.29 -7.66
CA CYS A 240 0.70 -2.36 -6.38
C CYS A 240 -0.66 -3.05 -6.59
N GLY A 241 -0.72 -4.34 -6.23
CA GLY A 241 -1.94 -5.13 -6.25
C GLY A 241 -3.06 -4.50 -5.43
N ALA A 242 -4.30 -4.88 -5.73
CA ALA A 242 -5.48 -4.55 -4.93
C ALA A 242 -5.43 -5.09 -3.48
N GLU A 243 -4.31 -5.66 -3.05
CA GLU A 243 -4.08 -6.24 -1.73
C GLU A 243 -3.70 -5.15 -0.72
N SER A 244 -4.34 -5.21 0.45
CA SER A 244 -4.04 -4.36 1.59
C SER A 244 -2.74 -4.77 2.28
N ASN A 245 -1.97 -3.80 2.77
CA ASN A 245 -0.70 -4.03 3.46
C ASN A 245 -0.83 -3.77 4.97
N TYR A 246 -1.64 -4.57 5.66
CA TYR A 246 -1.85 -4.39 7.11
C TYR A 246 -0.58 -4.73 7.91
N LEU A 247 -0.27 -3.87 8.87
CA LEU A 247 0.53 -4.18 10.06
C LEU A 247 -0.43 -4.70 11.12
N PHE A 248 -0.23 -5.93 11.60
CA PHE A 248 -1.14 -6.59 12.54
C PHE A 248 -0.42 -6.99 13.82
N CYS A 249 -0.83 -6.39 14.93
CA CYS A 249 -0.31 -6.63 16.26
C CYS A 249 -1.19 -7.62 17.01
N VAL A 250 -0.57 -8.65 17.60
CA VAL A 250 -1.25 -9.69 18.38
C VAL A 250 -0.68 -9.71 19.79
N VAL A 251 -1.57 -9.60 20.77
CA VAL A 251 -1.29 -9.74 22.19
C VAL A 251 -2.25 -10.80 22.75
N GLU A 252 -1.80 -11.64 23.68
CA GLU A 252 -2.69 -12.60 24.33
C GLU A 252 -2.56 -12.61 25.85
N LYS A 253 -3.57 -13.17 26.53
CA LYS A 253 -3.56 -13.46 27.95
C LYS A 253 -4.24 -14.81 28.18
N GLY A 254 -3.61 -15.71 28.94
CA GLY A 254 -4.24 -16.97 29.31
C GLY A 254 -5.46 -16.74 30.21
N LEU A 255 -6.57 -17.41 29.93
CA LEU A 255 -7.66 -17.51 30.90
C LEU A 255 -7.31 -18.59 31.90
N GLU A 256 -7.06 -18.19 33.15
CA GLU A 256 -7.06 -19.14 34.25
C GLU A 256 -8.52 -19.43 34.60
N SER A 257 -8.98 -20.66 34.36
CA SER A 257 -10.32 -21.08 34.74
C SER A 257 -10.44 -21.06 36.26
N SER A 258 -11.07 -20.03 36.81
CA SER A 258 -11.45 -19.97 38.22
C SER A 258 -12.41 -21.12 38.54
N GLY A 259 -11.87 -22.22 39.07
CA GLY A 259 -12.63 -23.26 39.76
C GLY A 259 -13.23 -24.35 38.89
N SER A 260 -12.42 -25.22 38.30
CA SER A 260 -12.63 -26.67 38.37
C SER A 260 -11.41 -27.42 37.86
N VAL A 261 -11.06 -28.50 38.55
CA VAL A 261 -9.94 -29.38 38.24
C VAL A 261 -10.18 -30.02 36.87
N SER A 262 -9.62 -29.46 35.81
CA SER A 262 -9.44 -30.15 34.54
C SER A 262 -7.95 -30.26 34.25
N ASN A 263 -7.46 -31.49 34.36
CA ASN A 263 -6.07 -31.89 34.18
C ASN A 263 -5.71 -31.98 32.67
N CYS A 264 -6.24 -31.07 31.86
CA CYS A 264 -6.01 -31.02 30.42
C CYS A 264 -5.34 -29.67 30.12
N GLY A 265 -4.16 -29.65 29.50
CA GLY A 265 -3.41 -28.45 29.14
C GLY A 265 -4.06 -27.58 28.04
N CYS A 266 -5.39 -27.51 28.06
CA CYS A 266 -6.28 -26.72 27.22
C CYS A 266 -6.37 -25.32 27.83
N VAL A 267 -5.45 -24.43 27.44
CA VAL A 267 -5.49 -23.03 27.86
C VAL A 267 -6.25 -22.24 26.80
N ASP A 268 -7.51 -21.97 27.10
CA ASP A 268 -8.25 -20.92 26.40
C ASP A 268 -7.55 -19.59 26.65
N VAL A 269 -7.47 -18.76 25.62
CA VAL A 269 -6.79 -17.47 25.70
C VAL A 269 -7.71 -16.38 25.28
N ARG A 270 -7.48 -15.21 25.85
CA ARG A 270 -8.03 -13.97 25.33
C ARG A 270 -7.00 -13.34 24.42
N VAL A 271 -7.42 -12.98 23.22
CA VAL A 271 -6.56 -12.35 22.22
C VAL A 271 -7.01 -10.91 22.03
N GLY A 272 -6.08 -9.97 22.19
CA GLY A 272 -6.22 -8.58 21.80
C GLY A 272 -5.48 -8.34 20.51
N VAL A 273 -6.13 -7.70 19.54
CA VAL A 273 -5.57 -7.44 18.23
C VAL A 273 -5.77 -5.99 17.82
N VAL A 274 -4.78 -5.46 17.11
CA VAL A 274 -4.86 -4.17 16.42
C VAL A 274 -4.25 -4.34 15.04
N GLY A 275 -4.96 -3.92 14.00
CA GLY A 275 -4.39 -3.85 12.67
C GLY A 275 -4.50 -2.45 12.08
N VAL A 276 -3.44 -2.04 11.42
CA VAL A 276 -3.31 -0.71 10.83
C VAL A 276 -2.84 -0.85 9.39
N GLU A 277 -3.60 -0.32 8.45
CA GLU A 277 -3.13 -0.09 7.09
C GLU A 277 -2.65 1.36 6.94
N ILE A 278 -1.35 1.57 7.14
CA ILE A 278 -0.73 2.91 7.17
C ILE A 278 -0.96 3.69 5.87
N SER A 279 -1.07 2.99 4.74
CA SER A 279 -1.25 3.62 3.43
C SER A 279 -2.66 4.18 3.21
N THR A 280 -3.70 3.60 3.82
CA THR A 280 -5.11 4.01 3.64
C THR A 280 -5.70 4.71 4.85
N GLY A 281 -5.03 4.58 6.01
CA GLY A 281 -5.49 5.10 7.28
C GLY A 281 -6.51 4.22 7.99
N ASP A 282 -6.77 3.00 7.52
CA ASP A 282 -7.70 2.09 8.19
C ASP A 282 -7.07 1.52 9.47
N VAL A 283 -7.78 1.63 10.60
CA VAL A 283 -7.36 1.15 11.91
C VAL A 283 -8.48 0.31 12.48
N PHE A 284 -8.22 -0.95 12.81
CA PHE A 284 -9.20 -1.76 13.51
C PHE A 284 -8.61 -2.37 14.77
N TYR A 285 -9.47 -2.61 15.75
CA TYR A 285 -9.10 -3.17 17.03
C TYR A 285 -10.16 -4.17 17.51
N GLY A 286 -9.76 -5.13 18.34
CA GLY A 286 -10.70 -6.09 18.90
C GLY A 286 -10.10 -6.90 20.03
N GLU A 287 -10.98 -7.43 20.87
CA GLU A 287 -10.64 -8.40 21.92
C GLU A 287 -11.66 -9.54 21.85
N PHE A 288 -11.19 -10.78 21.78
CA PHE A 288 -12.04 -11.97 21.74
C PHE A 288 -11.38 -13.16 22.44
N ASP A 289 -12.21 -14.08 22.94
CA ASP A 289 -11.76 -15.35 23.51
C ASP A 289 -11.58 -16.38 22.38
N ASP A 290 -10.47 -17.11 22.40
CA ASP A 290 -10.13 -18.11 21.39
C ASP A 290 -9.69 -19.43 22.03
N GLY A 291 -10.15 -20.52 21.42
CA GLY A 291 -9.88 -21.87 21.89
C GLY A 291 -8.50 -22.37 21.47
N VAL A 292 -8.18 -23.60 21.85
CA VAL A 292 -6.87 -24.25 21.59
C VAL A 292 -6.44 -24.25 20.12
N MET A 293 -7.39 -24.34 19.19
CA MET A 293 -7.12 -24.36 17.75
C MET A 293 -6.88 -22.97 17.15
N ARG A 294 -7.09 -21.89 17.91
CA ARG A 294 -6.94 -20.50 17.47
C ARG A 294 -7.70 -20.15 16.19
N SER A 295 -8.90 -20.71 16.04
CA SER A 295 -9.71 -20.57 14.82
C SER A 295 -10.20 -19.14 14.59
N GLY A 296 -10.42 -18.38 15.68
CA GLY A 296 -10.81 -16.98 15.59
C GLY A 296 -9.65 -16.14 15.06
N LEU A 297 -8.47 -16.29 15.66
CA LEU A 297 -7.25 -15.60 15.22
C LEU A 297 -6.87 -15.97 13.78
N GLU A 298 -6.97 -17.25 13.40
CA GLU A 298 -6.72 -17.69 12.03
C GLU A 298 -7.68 -17.03 11.04
N ALA A 299 -8.97 -16.90 11.38
CA ALA A 299 -9.96 -16.26 10.53
C ALA A 299 -9.63 -14.78 10.28
N VAL A 300 -9.22 -14.06 11.33
CA VAL A 300 -8.82 -12.65 11.26
C VAL A 300 -7.56 -12.47 10.40
N VAL A 301 -6.55 -13.32 10.60
CA VAL A 301 -5.31 -13.25 9.80
C VAL A 301 -5.58 -13.52 8.32
N LEU A 302 -6.43 -14.51 7.99
CA LEU A 302 -6.76 -14.83 6.60
C LEU A 302 -7.64 -13.78 5.92
N SER A 303 -8.57 -13.15 6.65
CA SER A 303 -9.44 -12.13 6.09
C SER A 303 -8.65 -10.86 5.74
N LEU A 304 -7.79 -10.42 6.65
CA LEU A 304 -6.98 -9.21 6.49
C LEU A 304 -5.77 -9.40 5.58
N ALA A 305 -5.21 -10.61 5.56
CA ALA A 305 -3.96 -10.95 4.86
C ALA A 305 -2.81 -9.97 5.18
N PRO A 306 -2.37 -9.87 6.45
CA PRO A 306 -1.39 -8.87 6.85
C PRO A 306 -0.03 -9.07 6.18
N ALA A 307 0.63 -7.95 5.87
CA ALA A 307 1.96 -7.91 5.27
C ALA A 307 3.08 -7.98 6.32
N GLU A 308 2.78 -7.54 7.54
CA GLU A 308 3.70 -7.53 8.68
C GLU A 308 2.94 -7.88 9.97
N LEU A 309 3.51 -8.76 10.78
CA LEU A 309 2.98 -9.20 12.06
C LEU A 309 3.88 -8.71 13.19
N LEU A 310 3.28 -8.06 14.18
CA LEU A 310 3.93 -7.61 15.40
C LEU A 310 3.49 -8.50 16.57
N LEU A 311 4.42 -9.29 17.10
CA LEU A 311 4.16 -10.28 18.14
C LEU A 311 4.47 -9.70 19.53
N GLY A 312 3.42 -9.48 20.33
CA GLY A 312 3.54 -8.95 21.69
C GLY A 312 3.85 -10.05 22.71
N GLU A 313 5.13 -10.28 23.01
CA GLU A 313 5.56 -11.32 23.94
C GLU A 313 5.23 -10.98 25.40
N PRO A 314 4.82 -11.97 26.23
CA PRO A 314 4.82 -13.41 25.96
C PRO A 314 3.56 -13.89 25.19
N LEU A 315 3.78 -14.84 24.26
CA LEU A 315 2.73 -15.57 23.54
C LEU A 315 2.82 -17.09 23.83
N SER A 316 1.70 -17.79 23.70
CA SER A 316 1.60 -19.24 23.82
C SER A 316 2.19 -19.92 22.59
N LYS A 317 2.76 -21.11 22.79
CA LYS A 317 3.40 -21.89 21.73
C LYS A 317 2.44 -22.19 20.56
N GLN A 318 1.15 -22.34 20.85
CA GLN A 318 0.10 -22.57 19.86
C GLN A 318 -0.11 -21.34 18.96
N THR A 319 -0.26 -20.17 19.57
CA THR A 319 -0.42 -18.89 18.85
C THR A 319 0.83 -18.58 18.02
N GLU A 320 2.01 -18.71 18.61
CA GLU A 320 3.28 -18.49 17.91
C GLU A 320 3.42 -19.44 16.72
N LYS A 321 3.13 -20.73 16.91
CA LYS A 321 3.19 -21.72 15.82
C LYS A 321 2.23 -21.39 14.66
N LEU A 322 1.02 -20.93 14.95
CA LEU A 322 0.05 -20.51 13.92
C LEU A 322 0.59 -19.32 13.12
N LEU A 323 1.07 -18.28 13.80
CA LEU A 323 1.55 -17.06 13.17
C LEU A 323 2.85 -17.29 12.39
N LEU A 324 3.76 -18.12 12.91
CA LEU A 324 4.97 -18.57 12.20
C LEU A 324 4.64 -19.41 10.96
N ALA A 325 3.63 -20.28 11.05
CA ALA A 325 3.18 -21.07 9.90
C ALA A 325 2.60 -20.18 8.80
N TYR A 326 1.82 -19.15 9.19
CA TYR A 326 1.31 -18.15 8.26
C TYR A 326 2.44 -17.34 7.63
N ALA A 327 3.43 -16.91 8.42
CA ALA A 327 4.59 -16.14 7.96
C ALA A 327 5.71 -16.97 7.29
N GLY A 328 5.41 -18.20 6.88
CA GLY A 328 6.36 -19.07 6.22
C GLY A 328 6.90 -18.52 4.88
N PRO A 329 7.87 -19.20 4.25
CA PRO A 329 8.56 -18.72 3.04
C PRO A 329 7.64 -18.47 1.83
N ALA A 330 6.44 -19.06 1.83
CA ALA A 330 5.47 -18.92 0.74
C ALA A 330 4.69 -17.58 0.81
N SER A 331 4.48 -17.02 2.00
CA SER A 331 3.68 -15.81 2.19
C SER A 331 4.50 -14.52 2.19
N ASN A 332 5.82 -14.61 2.42
CA ASN A 332 6.73 -13.47 2.53
C ASN A 332 6.23 -12.39 3.51
N VAL A 333 5.55 -12.81 4.59
CA VAL A 333 5.07 -11.90 5.65
C VAL A 333 6.20 -11.64 6.63
N ARG A 334 6.40 -10.38 6.98
CA ARG A 334 7.45 -9.99 7.93
C ARG A 334 6.98 -10.24 9.36
N LEU A 335 7.87 -10.78 10.20
CA LEU A 335 7.65 -10.94 11.63
C LEU A 335 8.54 -9.95 12.41
N GLU A 336 7.95 -9.28 13.39
CA GLU A 336 8.65 -8.44 14.36
C GLU A 336 8.20 -8.85 15.77
N HIS A 337 9.15 -9.01 16.70
CA HIS A 337 8.86 -9.31 18.09
C HIS A 337 8.98 -8.05 18.93
N ALA A 338 8.03 -7.84 19.84
CA ALA A 338 8.06 -6.75 20.80
C ALA A 338 7.68 -7.25 22.20
N SER A 339 8.51 -6.92 23.20
CA SER A 339 8.23 -7.30 24.59
C SER A 339 7.15 -6.42 25.19
N ARG A 340 6.21 -7.03 25.92
CA ARG A 340 5.20 -6.33 26.73
C ARG A 340 5.71 -5.91 28.11
N ASP A 341 6.95 -6.24 28.46
CA ASP A 341 7.53 -5.89 29.76
C ASP A 341 7.54 -4.37 30.01
N CYS A 342 7.49 -3.57 28.95
CA CYS A 342 7.37 -2.11 29.03
C CYS A 342 6.03 -1.61 29.61
N PHE A 343 4.99 -2.45 29.72
CA PHE A 343 3.65 -2.03 30.14
C PHE A 343 3.20 -2.56 31.51
N LYS A 344 4.11 -3.11 32.33
CA LYS A 344 3.76 -3.60 33.67
C LYS A 344 3.14 -2.46 34.50
N GLY A 345 1.91 -2.65 34.99
CA GLY A 345 1.22 -1.72 35.90
C GLY A 345 0.31 -0.65 35.26
N GLY A 346 -0.21 -0.86 34.04
CA GLY A 346 -1.15 0.09 33.41
C GLY A 346 -0.48 1.18 32.56
N GLY A 347 0.83 1.06 32.32
CA GLY A 347 1.62 2.02 31.53
C GLY A 347 1.22 2.13 30.04
N ALA A 348 0.47 1.16 29.51
CA ALA A 348 0.02 1.20 28.11
C ALA A 348 -0.89 2.40 27.81
N LEU A 349 -1.83 2.71 28.70
CA LEU A 349 -2.69 3.89 28.55
C LEU A 349 -1.85 5.17 28.62
N GLY A 350 -0.89 5.24 29.54
CA GLY A 350 0.01 6.40 29.68
C GLY A 350 0.87 6.64 28.43
N GLU A 351 1.39 5.58 27.81
CA GLU A 351 2.16 5.70 26.56
C GLU A 351 1.30 6.18 25.40
N VAL A 352 0.08 5.64 25.27
CA VAL A 352 -0.89 6.11 24.26
C VAL A 352 -1.24 7.58 24.50
N MET A 353 -1.61 7.95 25.73
CA MET A 353 -1.98 9.32 26.08
C MET A 353 -0.83 10.32 25.87
N SER A 354 0.41 9.95 26.17
CA SER A 354 1.58 10.80 25.90
C SER A 354 1.74 11.12 24.41
N VAL A 355 1.39 10.20 23.51
CA VAL A 355 1.43 10.46 22.07
C VAL A 355 0.28 11.39 21.65
N TYR A 356 -0.92 11.20 22.20
CA TYR A 356 -2.04 12.12 21.96
C TYR A 356 -1.74 13.54 22.47
N GLU A 357 -1.08 13.67 23.62
CA GLU A 357 -0.64 14.96 24.17
C GLU A 357 0.41 15.63 23.27
N LYS A 358 1.42 14.89 22.79
CA LYS A 358 2.42 15.42 21.85
C LYS A 358 1.79 15.91 20.55
N VAL A 359 0.83 15.15 20.01
CA VAL A 359 0.11 15.55 18.79
C VAL A 359 -0.78 16.77 19.04
N ALA A 360 -1.37 16.88 20.24
CA ALA A 360 -2.11 18.08 20.63
C ALA A 360 -1.18 19.29 20.79
N GLU A 361 -0.03 19.16 21.45
CA GLU A 361 0.95 20.23 21.64
C GLU A 361 1.54 20.72 20.31
N ASP A 362 1.83 19.82 19.36
CA ASP A 362 2.22 20.15 17.98
C ASP A 362 1.17 21.02 17.26
N ASN A 363 -0.10 20.91 17.65
CA ASN A 363 -1.22 21.70 17.11
C ASN A 363 -1.46 23.01 17.89
N PHE A 364 -1.12 23.05 19.19
CA PHE A 364 -1.36 24.20 20.08
C PHE A 364 -0.21 25.22 20.14
N ALA A 365 1.03 24.82 19.85
CA ALA A 365 2.20 25.68 20.03
C ALA A 365 2.25 26.96 19.15
N ASP A 366 1.42 27.07 18.10
CA ASP A 366 1.42 28.23 17.18
C ASP A 366 0.13 29.09 17.23
N ASN A 367 -0.91 28.70 17.99
CA ASN A 367 -2.19 29.42 18.05
C ASN A 367 -2.30 30.32 19.30
N VAL A 368 -1.37 31.27 19.46
CA VAL A 368 -1.42 32.25 20.58
C VAL A 368 -2.49 33.33 20.39
N ASN A 369 -3.21 33.38 19.26
CA ASN A 369 -4.12 34.51 18.95
C ASN A 369 -5.59 34.16 18.66
N GLN A 370 -6.07 32.95 18.97
CA GLN A 370 -7.52 32.64 18.83
C GLN A 370 -8.04 31.83 20.02
N LEU A 371 -8.04 32.46 21.19
CA LEU A 371 -8.96 32.14 22.29
C LEU A 371 -10.01 33.25 22.25
N GLU A 372 -11.23 33.02 21.76
CA GLU A 372 -12.36 32.72 22.65
C GLU A 372 -13.60 32.10 21.95
N GLU A 373 -13.54 31.64 20.69
CA GLU A 373 -14.76 31.19 19.97
C GLU A 373 -14.80 29.71 19.52
N ALA A 374 -13.77 28.89 19.79
CA ALA A 374 -13.69 27.51 19.27
C ALA A 374 -14.06 26.39 20.27
N ALA A 375 -14.88 26.68 21.29
CA ALA A 375 -15.30 25.68 22.30
C ALA A 375 -16.37 24.67 21.82
N GLU A 376 -16.77 24.69 20.54
CA GLU A 376 -17.87 23.84 20.01
C GLU A 376 -17.49 22.88 18.86
N GLN A 377 -16.20 22.66 18.56
CA GLN A 377 -15.80 21.70 17.50
C GLN A 377 -15.34 20.35 18.08
N GLY A 378 -16.31 19.45 18.27
CA GLY A 378 -16.22 18.17 18.96
C GLY A 378 -15.44 17.00 18.30
N ASN A 379 -14.41 17.24 17.48
CA ASN A 379 -13.66 16.14 16.85
C ASN A 379 -12.50 15.59 17.72
N SER A 380 -11.83 16.44 18.51
CA SER A 380 -10.68 16.03 19.34
C SER A 380 -11.11 15.16 20.54
N HIS A 381 -12.27 15.45 21.12
CA HIS A 381 -12.81 14.75 22.29
C HIS A 381 -13.29 13.32 21.99
N CYS A 382 -13.76 13.05 20.77
CA CYS A 382 -14.28 11.73 20.38
C CYS A 382 -13.17 10.66 20.29
N SER A 383 -11.98 11.06 19.82
CA SER A 383 -10.83 10.17 19.65
C SER A 383 -10.29 9.63 20.97
N ILE A 384 -10.18 10.50 21.97
CA ILE A 384 -9.72 10.15 23.32
C ILE A 384 -10.76 9.27 24.02
N GLN A 385 -12.06 9.58 23.87
CA GLN A 385 -13.13 8.77 24.44
C GLN A 385 -13.17 7.35 23.85
N GLY A 386 -12.90 7.21 22.54
CA GLY A 386 -12.79 5.91 21.88
C GLY A 386 -11.65 5.06 22.45
N VAL A 387 -10.48 5.67 22.68
CA VAL A 387 -9.32 4.99 23.29
C VAL A 387 -9.60 4.61 24.75
N MET A 388 -10.26 5.48 25.51
CA MET A 388 -10.64 5.22 26.90
C MET A 388 -11.64 4.05 27.03
N ASN A 389 -12.46 3.84 26.01
CA ASN A 389 -13.44 2.75 25.97
C ASN A 389 -12.87 1.44 25.38
N MET A 390 -11.60 1.41 24.93
CA MET A 390 -11.02 0.20 24.35
C MET A 390 -10.73 -0.89 25.40
N PRO A 391 -10.88 -2.17 25.03
CA PRO A 391 -10.47 -3.29 25.88
C PRO A 391 -8.96 -3.27 26.20
N ASP A 392 -8.59 -3.75 27.38
CA ASP A 392 -7.21 -3.68 27.92
C ASP A 392 -6.16 -4.36 27.01
N LEU A 393 -6.47 -5.49 26.39
CA LEU A 393 -5.50 -6.20 25.53
C LEU A 393 -5.39 -5.53 24.17
N ALA A 394 -6.48 -5.00 23.64
CA ALA A 394 -6.46 -4.18 22.43
C ALA A 394 -5.64 -2.89 22.65
N LEU A 395 -5.77 -2.26 23.82
CA LEU A 395 -4.98 -1.08 24.19
C LEU A 395 -3.48 -1.39 24.29
N GLN A 396 -3.10 -2.54 24.85
CA GLN A 396 -1.70 -2.98 24.86
C GLN A 396 -1.16 -3.24 23.45
N ALA A 397 -1.96 -3.89 22.59
CA ALA A 397 -1.60 -4.09 21.19
C ALA A 397 -1.45 -2.75 20.44
N LEU A 398 -2.30 -1.77 20.76
CA LEU A 398 -2.21 -0.42 20.22
C LEU A 398 -0.91 0.28 20.65
N ALA A 399 -0.57 0.22 21.94
CA ALA A 399 0.64 0.84 22.46
C ALA A 399 1.91 0.26 21.80
N LEU A 400 1.98 -1.07 21.62
CA LEU A 400 3.06 -1.72 20.85
C LEU A 400 3.12 -1.24 19.41
N THR A 401 1.96 -1.09 18.77
CA THR A 401 1.85 -0.62 17.39
C THR A 401 2.35 0.82 17.26
N ILE A 402 1.94 1.71 18.16
CA ILE A 402 2.39 3.11 18.20
C ILE A 402 3.90 3.18 18.40
N ARG A 403 4.45 2.41 19.34
CA ARG A 403 5.90 2.33 19.56
C ARG A 403 6.64 1.86 18.32
N HIS A 404 6.12 0.87 17.61
CA HIS A 404 6.69 0.42 16.35
C HIS A 404 6.63 1.53 15.28
N LEU A 405 5.47 2.15 15.07
CA LEU A 405 5.26 3.21 14.07
C LEU A 405 6.06 4.49 14.36
N SER A 406 6.34 4.79 15.62
CA SER A 406 7.17 5.94 16.03
C SER A 406 8.60 5.88 15.47
N GLN A 407 9.12 4.68 15.19
CA GLN A 407 10.42 4.51 14.53
C GLN A 407 10.42 4.97 13.07
N PHE A 408 9.23 5.10 12.47
CA PHE A 408 9.02 5.48 11.08
C PHE A 408 8.47 6.92 10.94
N GLY A 409 8.06 7.56 12.04
CA GLY A 409 7.38 8.87 12.02
C GLY A 409 5.94 8.80 11.50
N LEU A 410 5.28 7.63 11.63
CA LEU A 410 3.94 7.35 11.09
C LEU A 410 2.89 7.12 12.20
N GLU A 411 3.20 7.47 13.46
CA GLU A 411 2.34 7.27 14.63
C GLU A 411 1.07 8.13 14.61
N ARG A 412 1.07 9.23 13.85
CA ARG A 412 -0.04 10.20 13.78
C ARG A 412 -1.35 9.59 13.30
N ILE A 413 -1.30 8.57 12.44
CA ILE A 413 -2.51 7.93 11.91
C ILE A 413 -3.36 7.28 13.01
N VAL A 414 -2.70 6.84 14.08
CA VAL A 414 -3.35 6.21 15.21
C VAL A 414 -3.98 7.25 16.15
N CYS A 415 -3.63 8.54 16.02
CA CYS A 415 -4.16 9.60 16.87
C CYS A 415 -5.48 10.20 16.34
N LEU A 416 -5.85 9.91 15.09
CA LEU A 416 -7.14 10.29 14.51
C LEU A 416 -8.20 9.23 14.81
N GLY A 417 -9.02 9.50 15.84
CA GLY A 417 -10.10 8.62 16.28
C GLY A 417 -11.15 8.28 15.21
N ALA A 418 -11.22 9.06 14.13
CA ALA A 418 -12.18 8.87 13.04
C ALA A 418 -12.00 7.54 12.27
N SER A 419 -10.85 6.87 12.40
CA SER A 419 -10.54 5.65 11.64
C SER A 419 -10.60 4.35 12.45
N PHE A 420 -10.96 4.39 13.74
CA PHE A 420 -11.00 3.18 14.58
C PHE A 420 -12.30 2.40 14.36
N ARG A 421 -12.19 1.21 13.75
CA ARG A 421 -13.32 0.26 13.63
C ARG A 421 -13.16 -0.93 14.59
N PRO A 422 -14.20 -1.32 15.33
CA PRO A 422 -14.17 -2.57 16.10
C PRO A 422 -14.18 -3.78 15.16
N LEU A 423 -13.44 -4.83 15.51
CA LEU A 423 -13.29 -6.06 14.72
C LEU A 423 -14.60 -6.86 14.60
N SER A 424 -15.44 -6.81 15.64
CA SER A 424 -16.67 -7.59 15.71
C SER A 424 -17.82 -6.65 16.06
N SER A 425 -18.61 -6.29 15.05
CA SER A 425 -19.93 -5.72 15.26
C SER A 425 -20.95 -6.85 15.27
N SER A 426 -21.95 -6.81 16.17
CA SER A 426 -23.10 -7.72 16.14
C SER A 426 -23.89 -7.65 14.82
N MET A 427 -23.53 -6.71 13.95
CA MET A 427 -24.14 -6.44 12.65
C MET A 427 -23.53 -7.26 11.50
N GLU A 428 -22.46 -8.02 11.73
CA GLU A 428 -21.74 -8.77 10.68
C GLU A 428 -21.79 -10.29 10.89
N MET A 429 -21.77 -11.06 9.80
CA MET A 429 -21.76 -12.52 9.85
C MET A 429 -20.35 -13.04 10.12
N ASN A 430 -20.24 -13.95 11.09
CA ASN A 430 -18.97 -14.60 11.41
C ASN A 430 -18.60 -15.67 10.38
N LEU A 431 -17.47 -15.47 9.69
CA LEU A 431 -16.90 -16.43 8.75
C LEU A 431 -15.62 -17.04 9.32
N SER A 432 -15.59 -18.36 9.49
CA SER A 432 -14.38 -19.06 9.94
C SER A 432 -13.30 -19.11 8.86
N ALA A 433 -12.04 -19.27 9.28
CA ALA A 433 -10.89 -19.50 8.39
C ALA A 433 -11.16 -20.60 7.34
N ASN A 434 -11.67 -21.74 7.80
CA ASN A 434 -12.00 -22.87 6.95
C ASN A 434 -13.15 -22.54 5.98
N THR A 435 -14.15 -21.77 6.42
CA THR A 435 -15.23 -21.30 5.54
C THR A 435 -14.69 -20.41 4.41
N LEU A 436 -13.81 -19.45 4.72
CA LEU A 436 -13.18 -18.56 3.75
C LEU A 436 -12.42 -19.32 2.64
N GLN A 437 -11.68 -20.37 3.04
CA GLN A 437 -10.91 -21.20 2.10
C GLN A 437 -11.80 -22.18 1.32
N GLN A 438 -12.69 -22.92 1.98
CA GLN A 438 -13.51 -23.95 1.34
C GLN A 438 -14.53 -23.39 0.37
N LEU A 439 -15.03 -22.18 0.61
CA LEU A 439 -15.93 -21.47 -0.29
C LEU A 439 -15.19 -20.63 -1.35
N GLU A 440 -13.85 -20.63 -1.34
CA GLU A 440 -13.02 -19.91 -2.33
C GLU A 440 -13.40 -18.43 -2.45
N ILE A 441 -13.62 -17.79 -1.30
CA ILE A 441 -14.19 -16.43 -1.24
C ILE A 441 -13.18 -15.41 -1.80
N LEU A 442 -11.94 -15.49 -1.34
CA LEU A 442 -10.88 -14.56 -1.72
C LEU A 442 -9.94 -15.12 -2.79
N LYS A 443 -9.50 -16.37 -2.59
CA LYS A 443 -8.53 -17.07 -3.43
C LYS A 443 -9.01 -18.49 -3.68
N ASN A 444 -8.69 -19.06 -4.83
CA ASN A 444 -8.99 -20.45 -5.13
C ASN A 444 -8.06 -21.40 -4.36
N ASN A 445 -8.43 -22.68 -4.24
CA ASN A 445 -7.59 -23.68 -3.58
C ASN A 445 -6.60 -24.39 -4.52
N SER A 446 -6.64 -24.10 -5.83
CA SER A 446 -5.87 -24.83 -6.86
C SER A 446 -4.47 -24.26 -7.03
N ASP A 447 -4.37 -22.95 -7.28
CA ASP A 447 -3.11 -22.23 -7.48
C ASP A 447 -2.93 -21.06 -6.50
N GLY A 448 -3.92 -20.80 -5.64
CA GLY A 448 -3.88 -19.70 -4.67
C GLY A 448 -4.09 -18.32 -5.30
N SER A 449 -4.49 -18.27 -6.58
CA SER A 449 -4.81 -17.00 -7.25
C SER A 449 -6.23 -16.53 -6.92
N GLU A 450 -6.48 -15.25 -7.15
CA GLU A 450 -7.84 -14.68 -7.09
C GLU A 450 -8.71 -15.15 -8.27
N SER A 451 -8.11 -15.72 -9.32
CA SER A 451 -8.86 -16.21 -10.48
C SER A 451 -9.75 -17.39 -10.08
N GLY A 452 -11.06 -17.27 -10.32
CA GLY A 452 -12.02 -18.29 -9.89
C GLY A 452 -12.42 -18.20 -8.41
N SER A 453 -12.16 -17.08 -7.74
CA SER A 453 -12.76 -16.78 -6.43
C SER A 453 -14.09 -16.04 -6.56
N LEU A 454 -14.88 -16.00 -5.48
CA LEU A 454 -16.10 -15.19 -5.42
C LEU A 454 -15.78 -13.70 -5.61
N LEU A 455 -14.74 -13.19 -4.94
CA LEU A 455 -14.31 -11.79 -5.04
C LEU A 455 -14.06 -11.37 -6.48
N LYS A 456 -13.41 -12.23 -7.28
CA LYS A 456 -13.08 -11.90 -8.67
C LYS A 456 -14.33 -11.70 -9.54
N ILE A 457 -15.41 -12.41 -9.26
CA ILE A 457 -16.67 -12.33 -9.99
C ILE A 457 -17.46 -11.11 -9.58
N MET A 458 -17.39 -10.76 -8.30
CA MET A 458 -18.08 -9.60 -7.76
C MET A 458 -17.38 -8.29 -8.08
N ASN A 459 -16.05 -8.34 -8.32
CA ASN A 459 -15.24 -7.15 -8.53
C ASN A 459 -15.22 -6.66 -9.99
N HIS A 460 -16.16 -5.77 -10.28
CA HIS A 460 -16.24 -4.87 -11.43
C HIS A 460 -15.96 -3.41 -11.06
N CYS A 461 -15.32 -3.15 -9.90
CA CYS A 461 -14.95 -1.80 -9.48
C CYS A 461 -13.96 -1.20 -10.48
N LEU A 462 -14.12 0.09 -10.76
CA LEU A 462 -13.23 0.82 -11.66
C LEU A 462 -12.02 1.43 -10.91
N THR A 463 -12.12 1.55 -9.58
CA THR A 463 -11.09 2.14 -8.73
C THR A 463 -10.45 1.08 -7.82
N ILE A 464 -9.18 1.31 -7.46
CA ILE A 464 -8.40 0.39 -6.60
C ILE A 464 -8.92 0.41 -5.16
N TYR A 465 -9.36 1.57 -4.67
CA TYR A 465 -9.93 1.72 -3.34
C TYR A 465 -11.37 1.19 -3.25
N GLY A 466 -12.16 1.29 -4.33
CA GLY A 466 -13.43 0.57 -4.46
C GLY A 466 -13.23 -0.95 -4.40
N SER A 467 -12.25 -1.49 -5.15
CA SER A 467 -11.90 -2.92 -5.08
C SER A 467 -11.50 -3.38 -3.66
N ARG A 468 -10.72 -2.56 -2.93
CA ARG A 468 -10.35 -2.83 -1.53
C ARG A 468 -11.56 -2.83 -0.60
N LEU A 469 -12.45 -1.85 -0.74
CA LEU A 469 -13.68 -1.80 0.04
C LEU A 469 -14.61 -2.98 -0.26
N LEU A 470 -14.72 -3.38 -1.53
CA LEU A 470 -15.50 -4.53 -1.94
C LEU A 470 -14.95 -5.82 -1.33
N ARG A 471 -13.62 -6.02 -1.31
CA ARG A 471 -12.98 -7.14 -0.61
C ARG A 471 -13.37 -7.18 0.87
N HIS A 472 -13.44 -6.04 1.53
CA HIS A 472 -13.90 -5.96 2.92
C HIS A 472 -15.39 -6.35 3.04
N TRP A 473 -16.26 -5.81 2.19
CA TRP A 473 -17.68 -6.21 2.15
C TRP A 473 -17.87 -7.69 1.86
N VAL A 474 -16.99 -8.32 1.07
CA VAL A 474 -16.99 -9.76 0.75
C VAL A 474 -16.45 -10.62 1.90
N THR A 475 -15.78 -10.06 2.88
CA THR A 475 -15.30 -10.82 4.06
C THR A 475 -16.15 -10.60 5.30
N HIS A 476 -17.03 -9.59 5.29
CA HIS A 476 -17.84 -9.19 6.44
C HIS A 476 -19.30 -8.96 5.98
N PRO A 477 -20.09 -10.06 5.78
CA PRO A 477 -21.48 -9.94 5.38
C PRO A 477 -22.30 -9.13 6.39
N LEU A 478 -23.27 -8.34 5.94
CA LEU A 478 -24.19 -7.68 6.88
C LEU A 478 -25.26 -8.66 7.37
N CYS A 479 -25.73 -8.46 8.60
CA CYS A 479 -26.86 -9.17 9.20
C CYS A 479 -28.07 -8.24 9.44
N ASP A 480 -27.87 -6.92 9.46
CA ASP A 480 -28.96 -5.95 9.63
C ASP A 480 -29.75 -5.75 8.32
N ARG A 481 -31.02 -6.13 8.37
CA ARG A 481 -31.97 -6.03 7.25
C ARG A 481 -32.11 -4.62 6.70
N ASN A 482 -32.09 -3.58 7.55
CA ASN A 482 -32.29 -2.21 7.10
C ASN A 482 -31.11 -1.75 6.23
N MET A 483 -29.90 -2.07 6.67
CA MET A 483 -28.67 -1.78 5.94
C MET A 483 -28.57 -2.59 4.64
N ILE A 484 -28.99 -3.86 4.65
CA ILE A 484 -29.08 -4.70 3.45
C ILE A 484 -30.10 -4.11 2.45
N SER A 485 -31.29 -3.72 2.91
CA SER A 485 -32.35 -3.16 2.06
C SER A 485 -31.92 -1.84 1.42
N ALA A 486 -31.33 -0.92 2.19
CA ALA A 486 -30.84 0.36 1.68
C ALA A 486 -29.79 0.17 0.58
N ARG A 487 -28.94 -0.85 0.71
CA ARG A 487 -27.96 -1.23 -0.29
C ARG A 487 -28.59 -1.87 -1.54
N LEU A 488 -29.61 -2.74 -1.38
CA LEU A 488 -30.35 -3.33 -2.50
C LEU A 488 -31.11 -2.28 -3.31
N ASP A 489 -31.71 -1.28 -2.64
CA ASP A 489 -32.41 -0.19 -3.31
C ASP A 489 -31.45 0.66 -4.15
N ALA A 490 -30.27 0.98 -3.59
CA ALA A 490 -29.21 1.67 -4.31
C ALA A 490 -28.76 0.91 -5.58
N VAL A 491 -28.51 -0.40 -5.46
CA VAL A 491 -28.09 -1.22 -6.61
C VAL A 491 -29.19 -1.34 -7.66
N SER A 492 -30.44 -1.54 -7.23
CA SER A 492 -31.60 -1.61 -8.11
C SER A 492 -31.75 -0.32 -8.92
N GLU A 493 -31.63 0.83 -8.26
CA GLU A 493 -31.72 2.15 -8.90
C GLU A 493 -30.60 2.37 -9.94
N ILE A 494 -29.34 2.07 -9.59
CA ILE A 494 -28.23 2.18 -10.55
C ILE A 494 -28.47 1.21 -11.73
N SER A 495 -28.83 -0.04 -11.47
CA SER A 495 -29.06 -1.06 -12.51
C SER A 495 -30.19 -0.67 -13.47
N LEU A 496 -31.29 -0.09 -12.95
CA LEU A 496 -32.39 0.42 -13.77
C LEU A 496 -31.92 1.58 -14.65
N SER A 497 -31.12 2.51 -14.10
CA SER A 497 -30.57 3.62 -14.87
C SER A 497 -29.59 3.17 -15.99
N MET A 498 -28.90 2.03 -15.82
CA MET A 498 -28.04 1.44 -16.85
C MET A 498 -28.82 0.83 -18.04
N GLY A 499 -30.10 0.50 -17.86
CA GLY A 499 -30.96 -0.15 -18.86
C GLY A 499 -31.67 0.80 -19.83
N SER A 500 -31.66 2.10 -19.54
CA SER A 500 -32.44 3.15 -20.24
C SER A 500 -31.97 3.45 -21.68
N TYR A 501 -30.90 2.81 -22.18
CA TYR A 501 -30.34 3.12 -23.49
C TYR A 501 -31.11 2.56 -24.72
N LYS A 502 -32.30 1.98 -24.55
CA LYS A 502 -33.16 1.55 -25.67
C LYS A 502 -34.65 1.70 -25.36
N GLY A 503 -35.22 2.88 -25.69
CA GLY A 503 -36.65 2.98 -25.99
C GLY A 503 -37.37 4.20 -25.43
N SER A 504 -37.31 5.33 -26.15
CA SER A 504 -38.41 6.29 -26.39
C SER A 504 -37.86 7.46 -27.21
N GLN A 505 -37.49 7.27 -28.48
CA GLN A 505 -38.44 7.48 -29.59
C GLN A 505 -39.84 6.90 -29.34
N ARG A 506 -40.66 7.65 -28.60
CA ARG A 506 -42.06 7.82 -28.98
C ARG A 506 -42.15 9.21 -29.55
N ILE A 507 -42.03 9.27 -30.88
CA ILE A 507 -42.69 10.29 -31.66
C ILE A 507 -44.17 10.14 -31.32
N VAL A 508 -44.67 10.98 -30.41
CA VAL A 508 -46.05 11.43 -30.55
C VAL A 508 -45.89 12.64 -31.47
N GLU A 509 -46.18 12.45 -32.75
CA GLU A 509 -46.53 13.56 -33.62
C GLU A 509 -47.71 14.28 -32.95
N ILE A 510 -47.41 15.37 -32.25
CA ILE A 510 -48.37 16.43 -32.02
C ILE A 510 -47.93 17.52 -32.97
N ASP A 511 -48.62 17.60 -34.10
CA ASP A 511 -48.61 18.75 -34.97
C ASP A 511 -49.01 20.00 -34.16
N ALA A 512 -48.05 20.87 -33.86
CA ALA A 512 -48.19 22.33 -33.90
C ALA A 512 -46.96 23.01 -33.28
N GLU A 513 -46.30 23.80 -34.12
CA GLU A 513 -45.41 24.94 -33.84
C GLU A 513 -45.32 25.40 -32.37
N ASP A 514 -44.26 25.00 -31.66
CA ASP A 514 -43.36 25.91 -30.93
C ASP A 514 -42.14 25.14 -30.40
N SER A 515 -41.02 25.85 -30.22
CA SER A 515 -39.66 25.33 -30.03
C SER A 515 -39.47 24.28 -28.92
N ASP A 516 -39.28 23.02 -29.28
CA ASP A 516 -38.83 21.95 -28.37
C ASP A 516 -37.30 21.93 -28.24
N VAL A 517 -36.79 22.56 -27.17
CA VAL A 517 -35.44 22.24 -26.67
C VAL A 517 -35.54 20.89 -25.96
N THR A 518 -35.10 19.83 -26.63
CA THR A 518 -34.99 18.49 -26.03
C THR A 518 -33.87 18.49 -24.98
N ILE A 519 -34.24 18.64 -23.71
CA ILE A 519 -33.32 18.50 -22.58
C ILE A 519 -33.00 17.00 -22.40
N VAL A 520 -31.85 16.57 -22.93
CA VAL A 520 -31.30 15.24 -22.66
C VAL A 520 -30.79 15.22 -21.22
N GLN A 521 -31.56 14.62 -20.31
CA GLN A 521 -31.18 14.50 -18.91
C GLN A 521 -29.90 13.65 -18.76
N PRO A 522 -28.97 14.04 -17.86
CA PRO A 522 -27.84 13.19 -17.53
C PRO A 522 -28.32 12.01 -16.69
N GLU A 523 -28.52 10.86 -17.32
CA GLU A 523 -28.85 9.60 -16.66
C GLU A 523 -27.83 9.33 -15.53
N LEU A 524 -28.29 9.08 -14.30
CA LEU A 524 -27.48 8.75 -13.12
C LEU A 524 -26.28 7.84 -13.45
N SER A 525 -26.52 6.79 -14.24
CA SER A 525 -25.49 5.85 -14.70
C SER A 525 -24.39 6.52 -15.54
N CYS A 526 -24.72 7.48 -16.40
CA CYS A 526 -23.75 8.14 -17.29
C CYS A 526 -22.79 9.01 -16.48
N VAL A 527 -23.31 9.83 -15.56
CA VAL A 527 -22.48 10.66 -14.68
C VAL A 527 -21.64 9.79 -13.76
N LEU A 528 -22.24 8.79 -13.11
CA LEU A 528 -21.54 7.89 -12.21
C LEU A 528 -20.43 7.11 -12.94
N SER A 529 -20.73 6.53 -14.11
CA SER A 529 -19.75 5.80 -14.93
C SER A 529 -18.63 6.72 -15.42
N SER A 530 -18.94 7.95 -15.84
CA SER A 530 -17.94 8.95 -16.23
C SER A 530 -17.00 9.30 -15.08
N VAL A 531 -17.55 9.59 -13.89
CA VAL A 531 -16.78 9.89 -12.69
C VAL A 531 -15.90 8.71 -12.30
N LEU A 532 -16.45 7.50 -12.21
CA LEU A 532 -15.69 6.30 -11.83
C LEU A 532 -14.63 5.94 -12.88
N THR A 533 -14.89 6.13 -14.17
CA THR A 533 -13.89 5.92 -15.23
C THR A 533 -12.76 6.93 -15.14
N TYR A 534 -13.06 8.19 -14.83
CA TYR A 534 -12.06 9.22 -14.59
C TYR A 534 -11.20 8.87 -13.35
N LEU A 535 -11.84 8.47 -12.26
CA LEU A 535 -11.21 8.03 -11.03
C LEU A 535 -10.36 6.76 -11.20
N GLY A 536 -10.78 5.83 -12.07
CA GLY A 536 -10.01 4.62 -12.39
C GLY A 536 -8.74 4.89 -13.18
N ARG A 537 -8.63 6.05 -13.84
CA ARG A 537 -7.42 6.50 -14.57
C ARG A 537 -6.55 7.44 -13.75
N SER A 538 -7.07 7.95 -12.63
CA SER A 538 -6.36 8.83 -11.71
C SER A 538 -5.49 8.02 -10.73
N PRO A 539 -4.52 8.66 -10.05
CA PRO A 539 -3.81 8.01 -8.95
C PRO A 539 -4.78 7.53 -7.86
N ASP A 540 -4.30 6.63 -7.01
CA ASP A 540 -5.05 6.17 -5.84
C ASP A 540 -5.24 7.33 -4.84
N ILE A 541 -6.39 8.00 -4.93
CA ILE A 541 -6.71 9.14 -4.08
C ILE A 541 -6.82 8.79 -2.60
N GLN A 542 -7.15 7.54 -2.23
CA GLN A 542 -7.22 7.12 -0.82
C GLN A 542 -5.82 7.07 -0.19
N ARG A 543 -4.86 6.48 -0.90
CA ARG A 543 -3.45 6.53 -0.47
C ARG A 543 -2.88 7.93 -0.58
N GLY A 544 -3.29 8.67 -1.61
CA GLY A 544 -2.90 10.06 -1.84
C GLY A 544 -3.21 10.96 -0.64
N ILE A 545 -4.47 11.03 -0.19
CA ILE A 545 -4.85 11.87 0.96
C ILE A 545 -4.13 11.47 2.25
N THR A 546 -3.86 10.17 2.42
CA THR A 546 -3.16 9.64 3.59
C THR A 546 -1.67 9.98 3.57
N ARG A 547 -1.04 10.04 2.39
CA ARG A 547 0.34 10.55 2.27
C ARG A 547 0.45 12.05 2.49
N ILE A 548 -0.55 12.80 2.02
CA ILE A 548 -0.64 14.24 2.31
C ILE A 548 -0.68 14.43 3.83
N PHE A 549 -1.51 13.64 4.52
CA PHE A 549 -1.60 13.62 5.97
C PHE A 549 -0.29 13.23 6.67
N HIS A 550 0.42 12.20 6.19
CA HIS A 550 1.74 11.81 6.71
C HIS A 550 2.86 12.81 6.36
N ARG A 551 2.56 13.87 5.62
CA ARG A 551 3.52 14.85 5.08
C ARG A 551 4.58 14.23 4.15
N THR A 552 4.24 13.13 3.50
CA THR A 552 5.12 12.39 2.57
C THR A 552 4.73 12.55 1.10
N ALA A 553 3.62 13.25 0.81
CA ALA A 553 3.19 13.48 -0.56
C ALA A 553 4.10 14.46 -1.32
N THR A 554 4.40 14.13 -2.58
CA THR A 554 5.08 15.06 -3.49
C THR A 554 4.12 16.15 -3.96
N PRO A 555 4.61 17.33 -4.38
CA PRO A 555 3.74 18.41 -4.89
C PRO A 555 2.87 17.99 -6.08
N ALA A 556 3.43 17.21 -7.01
CA ALA A 556 2.69 16.69 -8.16
C ALA A 556 1.57 15.71 -7.74
N GLU A 557 1.86 14.83 -6.79
CA GLU A 557 0.86 13.91 -6.22
C GLU A 557 -0.25 14.68 -5.49
N PHE A 558 0.10 15.68 -4.67
CA PHE A 558 -0.87 16.52 -3.98
C PHE A 558 -1.86 17.15 -4.96
N ILE A 559 -1.35 17.84 -6.00
CA ILE A 559 -2.21 18.50 -7.00
C ILE A 559 -3.06 17.47 -7.73
N ALA A 560 -2.49 16.33 -8.15
CA ALA A 560 -3.24 15.30 -8.84
C ALA A 560 -4.40 14.74 -7.99
N VAL A 561 -4.15 14.44 -6.72
CA VAL A 561 -5.16 13.89 -5.78
C VAL A 561 -6.27 14.90 -5.52
N ILE A 562 -5.92 16.12 -5.11
CA ILE A 562 -6.90 17.16 -4.75
C ILE A 562 -7.70 17.62 -5.97
N GLN A 563 -7.06 17.76 -7.14
CA GLN A 563 -7.75 18.08 -8.40
C GLN A 563 -8.72 16.98 -8.82
N THR A 564 -8.34 15.71 -8.61
CA THR A 564 -9.18 14.56 -8.93
C THR A 564 -10.44 14.56 -8.06
N ILE A 565 -10.30 14.74 -6.74
CA ILE A 565 -11.43 14.85 -5.80
C ILE A 565 -12.34 16.02 -6.17
N LEU A 566 -11.77 17.21 -6.44
CA LEU A 566 -12.53 18.39 -6.85
C LEU A 566 -13.33 18.16 -8.14
N SER A 567 -12.72 17.51 -9.12
CA SER A 567 -13.33 17.27 -10.43
C SER A 567 -14.44 16.21 -10.35
N ALA A 568 -14.24 15.16 -9.56
CA ALA A 568 -15.24 14.12 -9.30
C ALA A 568 -16.45 14.70 -8.55
N GLY A 569 -16.21 15.43 -7.45
CA GLY A 569 -17.29 16.02 -6.66
C GLY A 569 -18.10 17.06 -7.43
N LYS A 570 -17.47 17.90 -8.29
CA LYS A 570 -18.19 18.84 -9.17
C LYS A 570 -19.08 18.14 -10.21
N GLN A 571 -18.66 16.99 -10.74
CA GLN A 571 -19.49 16.21 -11.65
C GLN A 571 -20.67 15.56 -10.91
N LEU A 572 -20.43 15.02 -9.71
CA LEU A 572 -21.48 14.45 -8.86
C LEU A 572 -22.49 15.51 -8.38
N GLN A 573 -22.06 16.76 -8.18
CA GLN A 573 -22.96 17.87 -7.80
C GLN A 573 -24.08 18.11 -8.84
N ARG A 574 -23.87 17.71 -10.11
CA ARG A 574 -24.93 17.78 -11.15
C ARG A 574 -26.10 16.84 -10.86
N LEU A 575 -25.87 15.78 -10.09
CA LEU A 575 -26.92 14.85 -9.64
C LEU A 575 -27.64 15.36 -8.39
N CYS A 576 -27.09 16.38 -7.71
CA CYS A 576 -27.65 16.95 -6.48
C CYS A 576 -28.58 18.14 -6.70
N ILE A 577 -28.88 18.48 -7.96
CA ILE A 577 -29.75 19.62 -8.28
C ILE A 577 -31.20 19.17 -8.10
N ASP A 578 -31.83 19.61 -7.02
CA ASP A 578 -33.29 19.65 -6.89
C ASP A 578 -33.78 20.77 -7.83
N GLU A 579 -33.94 20.48 -9.11
CA GLU A 579 -34.42 21.46 -10.10
C GLU A 579 -35.92 21.66 -9.88
N GLU A 580 -36.28 22.78 -9.25
CA GLU A 580 -37.66 23.24 -9.09
C GLU A 580 -38.11 23.91 -10.39
N TYR A 581 -39.01 23.27 -11.13
CA TYR A 581 -39.73 23.90 -12.24
C TYR A 581 -41.21 24.11 -11.85
N GLU A 582 -41.72 25.33 -12.09
CA GLU A 582 -43.15 25.58 -12.11
C GLU A 582 -43.71 25.12 -13.46
N ASP A 583 -44.55 24.09 -13.44
CA ASP A 583 -45.30 23.68 -14.62
C ASP A 583 -46.32 24.79 -15.00
N TYR A 584 -46.73 24.87 -16.27
CA TYR A 584 -47.66 25.90 -16.80
C TYR A 584 -49.06 25.92 -16.12
N GLY A 585 -49.32 25.00 -15.19
CA GLY A 585 -50.51 24.93 -14.32
C GLY A 585 -50.26 25.17 -12.82
N GLY A 586 -49.11 25.70 -12.41
CA GLY A 586 -48.82 26.04 -11.00
C GLY A 586 -48.62 24.84 -10.07
N ARG A 587 -48.41 23.63 -10.61
CA ARG A 587 -47.98 22.46 -9.83
C ARG A 587 -46.46 22.40 -9.79
N LYS A 588 -45.92 22.37 -8.57
CA LYS A 588 -44.51 22.10 -8.30
C LYS A 588 -44.19 20.65 -8.65
N VAL A 589 -43.33 20.43 -9.64
CA VAL A 589 -42.82 19.10 -9.97
C VAL A 589 -41.35 19.04 -9.58
N CYS A 590 -41.02 18.20 -8.60
CA CYS A 590 -39.64 17.96 -8.16
C CYS A 590 -39.07 16.79 -8.96
N ILE A 591 -38.06 17.03 -9.79
CA ILE A 591 -37.36 15.95 -10.50
C ILE A 591 -36.27 15.42 -9.57
N VAL A 592 -36.61 14.42 -8.77
CA VAL A 592 -35.64 13.71 -7.93
C VAL A 592 -34.84 12.75 -8.83
N THR A 593 -33.61 13.11 -9.17
CA THR A 593 -32.70 12.26 -9.99
C THR A 593 -32.20 11.02 -9.22
N VAL A 594 -32.19 11.07 -7.88
CA VAL A 594 -31.73 9.99 -7.00
C VAL A 594 -32.70 9.74 -5.85
N GLN A 595 -33.30 8.55 -5.79
CA GLN A 595 -34.35 8.17 -4.84
C GLN A 595 -33.81 7.41 -3.61
N SER A 596 -32.79 6.57 -3.76
CA SER A 596 -32.22 5.79 -2.66
C SER A 596 -31.56 6.70 -1.63
N ALA A 597 -31.98 6.58 -0.38
CA ALA A 597 -31.42 7.33 0.74
C ALA A 597 -29.90 7.10 0.89
N LEU A 598 -29.43 5.89 0.61
CA LEU A 598 -28.00 5.57 0.67
C LEU A 598 -27.23 6.28 -0.45
N LEU A 599 -27.71 6.22 -1.69
CA LEU A 599 -27.06 6.91 -2.82
C LEU A 599 -27.06 8.42 -2.61
N LYS A 600 -28.19 9.00 -2.20
CA LYS A 600 -28.29 10.44 -1.91
C LYS A 600 -27.27 10.85 -0.85
N ARG A 601 -27.17 10.09 0.26
CA ARG A 601 -26.17 10.36 1.30
C ARG A 601 -24.74 10.28 0.76
N LEU A 602 -24.38 9.22 0.04
CA LEU A 602 -23.02 9.04 -0.49
C LEU A 602 -22.64 10.11 -1.50
N ILE A 603 -23.53 10.48 -2.41
CA ILE A 603 -23.30 11.52 -3.41
C ILE A 603 -23.12 12.88 -2.70
N LEU A 604 -24.00 13.23 -1.74
CA LEU A 604 -23.89 14.46 -0.97
C LEU A 604 -22.58 14.55 -0.16
N THR A 605 -22.14 13.43 0.44
CA THR A 605 -20.85 13.37 1.15
C THR A 605 -19.68 13.58 0.18
N ALA A 606 -19.68 12.92 -0.98
CA ALA A 606 -18.63 13.06 -1.97
C ALA A 606 -18.62 14.42 -2.68
N SER A 607 -19.77 15.09 -2.80
CA SER A 607 -19.94 16.40 -3.45
C SER A 607 -20.12 17.54 -2.45
N SER A 608 -19.66 17.39 -1.20
CA SER A 608 -19.81 18.40 -0.15
C SER A 608 -19.18 19.74 -0.56
N SER A 609 -19.95 20.83 -0.49
CA SER A 609 -19.49 22.17 -0.86
C SER A 609 -18.29 22.64 -0.03
N ASN A 610 -18.19 22.21 1.22
CA ASN A 610 -17.07 22.51 2.11
C ASN A 610 -15.77 21.87 1.59
N VAL A 611 -15.81 20.56 1.27
CA VAL A 611 -14.65 19.83 0.72
C VAL A 611 -14.22 20.42 -0.61
N LEU A 612 -15.17 20.74 -1.50
CA LEU A 612 -14.86 21.33 -2.81
C LEU A 612 -14.30 22.76 -2.70
N GLY A 613 -14.83 23.57 -1.79
CA GLY A 613 -14.34 24.91 -1.50
C GLY A 613 -12.91 24.89 -0.95
N LYS A 614 -12.65 24.03 0.04
CA LYS A 614 -11.31 23.80 0.62
C LYS A 614 -10.32 23.28 -0.43
N ALA A 615 -10.70 22.29 -1.22
CA ALA A 615 -9.87 21.75 -2.30
C ALA A 615 -9.49 22.84 -3.33
N ALA A 616 -10.45 23.68 -3.74
CA ALA A 616 -10.20 24.79 -4.66
C ALA A 616 -9.26 25.84 -4.04
N LYS A 617 -9.44 26.17 -2.74
CA LYS A 617 -8.56 27.07 -2.01
C LYS A 617 -7.13 26.55 -1.98
N LEU A 618 -6.92 25.29 -1.57
CA LEU A 618 -5.60 24.66 -1.52
C LEU A 618 -4.91 24.65 -2.88
N LEU A 619 -5.63 24.29 -3.95
CA LEU A 619 -5.08 24.29 -5.30
C LEU A 619 -4.72 25.70 -5.81
N SER A 620 -5.47 26.73 -5.40
CA SER A 620 -5.20 28.11 -5.82
C SER A 620 -3.90 28.69 -5.24
N THR A 621 -3.38 28.12 -4.15
CA THR A 621 -2.12 28.54 -3.52
C THR A 621 -0.88 27.94 -4.20
N LEU A 622 -1.06 26.96 -5.09
CA LEU A 622 0.03 26.18 -5.68
C LEU A 622 0.16 26.42 -7.18
N ASN A 623 1.41 26.45 -7.64
CA ASN A 623 1.73 26.49 -9.06
C ASN A 623 1.85 25.06 -9.63
N LYS A 624 0.91 24.71 -10.52
CA LYS A 624 0.87 23.41 -11.19
C LYS A 624 2.12 23.11 -12.02
N GLU A 625 2.64 24.09 -12.76
CA GLU A 625 3.79 23.87 -13.65
C GLU A 625 5.08 23.62 -12.87
N ALA A 626 5.23 24.28 -11.72
CA ALA A 626 6.36 24.07 -10.82
C ALA A 626 6.30 22.68 -10.16
N ALA A 627 5.10 22.27 -9.73
CA ALA A 627 4.87 20.94 -9.14
C ALA A 627 5.21 19.81 -10.12
N ASP A 628 4.78 19.89 -11.38
CA ASP A 628 5.04 18.87 -12.41
C ASP A 628 6.54 18.73 -12.72
N LYS A 629 7.31 19.82 -12.61
CA LYS A 629 8.78 19.83 -12.78
C LYS A 629 9.53 19.38 -11.52
N GLY A 630 8.84 19.24 -10.38
CA GLY A 630 9.46 18.99 -9.08
C GLY A 630 10.26 20.18 -8.54
N ASP A 631 9.91 21.40 -8.96
CA ASP A 631 10.58 22.62 -8.55
C ASP A 631 9.91 23.21 -7.30
N LEU A 632 10.55 23.02 -6.14
CA LEU A 632 10.07 23.56 -4.87
C LEU A 632 10.26 25.08 -4.76
N THR A 633 11.16 25.70 -5.53
CA THR A 633 11.46 27.12 -5.34
C THR A 633 10.29 28.00 -5.77
N ASP A 634 9.56 27.60 -6.81
CA ASP A 634 8.43 28.32 -7.41
C ASP A 634 7.06 27.68 -7.14
N LEU A 635 7.00 26.69 -6.25
CA LEU A 635 5.80 25.92 -5.95
C LEU A 635 4.68 26.76 -5.32
N ILE A 636 5.00 27.47 -4.25
CA ILE A 636 4.01 28.25 -3.48
C ILE A 636 3.83 29.63 -4.14
N ILE A 637 2.59 29.96 -4.47
CA ILE A 637 2.19 31.27 -4.98
C ILE A 637 2.09 32.21 -3.78
N ILE A 638 2.97 33.22 -3.74
CA ILE A 638 3.00 34.20 -2.65
C ILE A 638 1.83 35.18 -2.85
N SER A 639 0.64 34.80 -2.40
CA SER A 639 -0.49 35.72 -2.28
C SER A 639 -0.60 36.18 -0.82
N LYS A 640 -0.26 37.45 -0.56
CA LYS A 640 -0.43 38.21 0.70
C LYS A 640 -0.13 37.42 2.00
N ASP A 641 1.12 37.53 2.46
CA ASP A 641 1.60 37.26 3.83
C ASP A 641 1.65 35.82 4.36
N GLN A 642 1.26 34.78 3.60
CA GLN A 642 1.25 33.40 4.11
C GLN A 642 2.63 32.74 4.29
N PHE A 643 3.71 33.25 3.67
CA PHE A 643 5.08 32.73 3.87
C PHE A 643 6.15 33.84 3.70
N PRO A 644 6.35 34.72 4.70
CA PRO A 644 7.29 35.85 4.60
C PRO A 644 8.75 35.39 4.48
N GLU A 645 9.09 34.21 5.00
CA GLU A 645 10.43 33.64 4.93
C GLU A 645 10.83 33.25 3.51
N VAL A 646 9.92 32.60 2.78
CA VAL A 646 10.13 32.23 1.37
C VAL A 646 10.30 33.49 0.52
N ALA A 647 9.50 34.53 0.75
CA ALA A 647 9.63 35.80 0.04
C ALA A 647 11.00 36.47 0.27
N ARG A 648 11.49 36.47 1.52
CA ARG A 648 12.83 37.00 1.86
C ARG A 648 13.94 36.19 1.18
N ALA A 649 13.85 34.86 1.21
CA ALA A 649 14.83 33.98 0.58
C ALA A 649 14.87 34.13 -0.95
N ARG A 650 13.71 34.20 -1.61
CA ARG A 650 13.61 34.48 -3.06
C ARG A 650 14.27 35.82 -3.41
N LYS A 651 14.03 36.87 -2.61
CA LYS A 651 14.67 38.18 -2.79
C LYS A 651 16.19 38.10 -2.61
N ALA A 652 16.69 37.33 -1.64
CA ALA A 652 18.13 37.14 -1.45
C ALA A 652 18.79 36.45 -2.65
N VAL A 653 18.17 35.40 -3.19
CA VAL A 653 18.61 34.74 -4.43
C VAL A 653 18.62 35.71 -5.61
N GLN A 654 17.56 36.51 -5.76
CA GLN A 654 17.48 37.52 -6.81
C GLN A 654 18.61 38.55 -6.71
N LEU A 655 18.88 39.08 -5.50
CA LEU A 655 19.97 40.04 -5.28
C LEU A 655 21.35 39.42 -5.55
N ALA A 656 21.57 38.15 -5.16
CA ALA A 656 22.81 37.44 -5.46
C ALA A 656 23.00 37.24 -6.98
N LYS A 657 21.92 36.94 -7.70
CA LYS A 657 21.93 36.81 -9.17
C LYS A 657 22.21 38.15 -9.85
N GLU A 658 21.54 39.22 -9.44
CA GLU A 658 21.78 40.58 -9.96
C GLU A 658 23.23 41.02 -9.72
N LYS A 659 23.79 40.72 -8.54
CA LYS A 659 25.20 40.98 -8.23
C LYS A 659 26.14 40.23 -9.18
N LEU A 660 25.84 38.97 -9.51
CA LEU A 660 26.61 38.16 -10.47
C LEU A 660 26.50 38.71 -11.89
N ASP A 661 25.29 39.06 -12.33
CA ASP A 661 25.04 39.61 -13.66
C ASP A 661 25.72 40.97 -13.84
N ASN A 662 25.76 41.81 -12.80
CA ASN A 662 26.46 43.10 -12.82
C ASN A 662 27.99 42.97 -13.02
N LEU A 663 28.60 41.82 -12.70
CA LEU A 663 30.03 41.60 -12.93
C LEU A 663 30.39 41.57 -14.43
N ILE A 664 29.47 41.16 -15.32
CA ILE A 664 29.77 41.13 -16.76
C ILE A 664 30.07 42.53 -17.28
N ALA A 665 29.39 43.56 -16.75
CA ALA A 665 29.59 44.95 -17.14
C ALA A 665 30.98 45.45 -16.73
N LEU A 666 31.50 45.00 -15.59
CA LEU A 666 32.87 45.29 -15.15
C LEU A 666 33.90 44.66 -16.09
N TYR A 667 33.72 43.38 -16.44
CA TYR A 667 34.65 42.69 -17.33
C TYR A 667 34.59 43.20 -18.79
N ARG A 668 33.42 43.65 -19.27
CA ARG A 668 33.31 44.34 -20.57
C ARG A 668 34.21 45.58 -20.63
N ARG A 669 34.25 46.37 -19.54
CA ARG A 669 35.13 47.54 -19.41
C ARG A 669 36.60 47.14 -19.26
N GLN A 670 36.89 46.14 -18.42
CA GLN A 670 38.27 45.71 -18.13
C GLN A 670 38.96 45.07 -19.35
N LEU A 671 38.22 44.31 -20.17
CA LEU A 671 38.76 43.61 -21.34
C LEU A 671 38.58 44.38 -22.66
N GLY A 672 37.90 45.53 -22.64
CA GLY A 672 37.62 46.33 -23.85
C GLY A 672 36.74 45.61 -24.88
N LYS A 673 35.92 44.63 -24.46
CA LYS A 673 35.06 43.82 -25.33
C LYS A 673 33.59 44.05 -25.01
N HIS A 674 32.88 44.78 -25.86
CA HIS A 674 31.48 45.15 -25.64
C HIS A 674 30.50 43.97 -25.76
N ASN A 675 30.82 42.96 -26.57
CA ASN A 675 29.96 41.79 -26.80
C ASN A 675 30.28 40.60 -25.88
N LEU A 676 30.88 40.84 -24.71
CA LEU A 676 31.21 39.77 -23.77
C LEU A 676 29.95 39.33 -23.02
N GLU A 677 29.67 38.03 -23.04
CA GLU A 677 28.57 37.40 -22.31
C GLU A 677 29.08 36.18 -21.54
N PHE A 678 28.36 35.83 -20.49
CA PHE A 678 28.60 34.61 -19.74
C PHE A 678 28.14 33.39 -20.54
N ILE A 679 29.01 32.40 -20.69
CA ILE A 679 28.72 31.17 -21.45
C ILE A 679 28.54 29.99 -20.48
N CYS A 680 27.65 29.08 -20.83
CA CYS A 680 27.50 27.79 -20.16
C CYS A 680 28.03 26.66 -21.05
N VAL A 681 28.97 25.85 -20.56
CA VAL A 681 29.52 24.70 -21.28
C VAL A 681 29.55 23.48 -20.37
N SER A 682 28.96 22.37 -20.83
CA SER A 682 28.96 21.08 -20.11
C SER A 682 28.48 21.18 -18.65
N GLY A 683 27.48 22.02 -18.39
CA GLY A 683 26.91 22.22 -17.05
C GLY A 683 27.68 23.20 -16.15
N THR A 684 28.84 23.71 -16.59
CA THR A 684 29.55 24.78 -15.88
C THR A 684 29.07 26.13 -16.43
N THR A 685 28.46 26.95 -15.55
CA THR A 685 27.82 28.22 -15.92
C THR A 685 28.75 29.41 -15.67
N HIS A 686 28.47 30.56 -16.30
CA HIS A 686 29.18 31.83 -16.08
C HIS A 686 30.68 31.80 -16.40
N LEU A 687 31.02 31.16 -17.52
CA LEU A 687 32.38 31.13 -18.06
C LEU A 687 32.64 32.35 -18.94
N ILE A 688 33.86 32.89 -18.85
CA ILE A 688 34.36 33.92 -19.77
C ILE A 688 35.25 33.24 -20.81
N GLU A 689 34.80 33.25 -22.08
CA GLU A 689 35.55 32.67 -23.20
C GLU A 689 36.40 33.73 -23.91
N LEU A 690 37.69 33.49 -24.03
CA LEU A 690 38.65 34.39 -24.65
C LEU A 690 39.53 33.64 -25.67
N PRO A 691 40.00 34.32 -26.74
CA PRO A 691 41.04 33.79 -27.61
C PRO A 691 42.32 33.47 -26.83
N ILE A 692 43.13 32.55 -27.36
CA ILE A 692 44.39 32.11 -26.72
C ILE A 692 45.36 33.29 -26.49
N ASP A 693 45.35 34.27 -27.38
CA ASP A 693 46.24 35.44 -27.35
C ASP A 693 45.73 36.59 -26.48
N ALA A 694 44.61 36.40 -25.77
CA ALA A 694 44.03 37.44 -24.93
C ALA A 694 44.84 37.63 -23.63
N ASN A 695 45.07 38.89 -23.24
CA ASN A 695 45.77 39.23 -22.02
C ASN A 695 44.81 39.09 -20.82
N VAL A 696 45.07 38.12 -19.94
CA VAL A 696 44.18 37.78 -18.82
C VAL A 696 44.92 37.97 -17.49
N PRO A 697 44.26 38.51 -16.45
CA PRO A 697 44.84 38.60 -15.10
C PRO A 697 45.29 37.24 -14.56
N SER A 698 46.41 37.22 -13.83
CA SER A 698 47.02 35.99 -13.30
C SER A 698 46.20 35.28 -12.21
N ASN A 699 45.23 35.97 -11.61
CA ASN A 699 44.33 35.44 -10.59
C ASN A 699 43.13 34.67 -11.16
N TRP A 700 43.00 34.53 -12.48
CA TRP A 700 41.89 33.81 -13.11
C TRP A 700 42.17 32.31 -13.20
N VAL A 701 41.16 31.50 -12.87
CA VAL A 701 41.27 30.04 -12.90
C VAL A 701 40.87 29.53 -14.29
N LYS A 702 41.75 28.80 -14.95
CA LYS A 702 41.47 28.14 -16.24
C LYS A 702 40.62 26.89 -16.00
N VAL A 703 39.44 26.82 -16.62
CA VAL A 703 38.49 25.71 -16.45
C VAL A 703 38.61 24.68 -17.56
N ASN A 704 38.56 25.16 -18.81
CA ASN A 704 38.62 24.32 -20.00
C ASN A 704 39.25 25.10 -21.16
N SER A 705 39.84 24.42 -22.12
CA SER A 705 40.38 25.02 -23.34
C SER A 705 40.04 24.19 -24.57
N THR A 706 39.68 24.88 -25.65
CA THR A 706 39.59 24.32 -27.00
C THR A 706 40.80 24.74 -27.82
N LYS A 707 40.90 24.25 -29.07
CA LYS A 707 41.97 24.64 -30.00
C LYS A 707 41.99 26.14 -30.37
N LYS A 708 40.90 26.87 -30.14
CA LYS A 708 40.76 28.29 -30.53
C LYS A 708 40.50 29.24 -29.35
N THR A 709 39.96 28.73 -28.24
CA THR A 709 39.51 29.55 -27.12
C THR A 709 39.87 28.92 -25.78
N VAL A 710 40.12 29.76 -24.77
CA VAL A 710 40.32 29.36 -23.38
C VAL A 710 39.20 29.95 -22.53
N ARG A 711 38.68 29.15 -21.60
CA ARG A 711 37.58 29.53 -20.71
C ARG A 711 38.07 29.68 -19.29
N TYR A 712 37.74 30.80 -18.68
CA TYR A 712 38.22 31.20 -17.36
C TYR A 712 37.07 31.49 -16.40
N HIS A 713 37.36 31.31 -15.10
CA HIS A 713 36.58 31.83 -14.00
C HIS A 713 37.41 32.89 -13.24
N PRO A 714 36.97 34.15 -13.24
CA PRO A 714 37.50 35.17 -12.34
C PRO A 714 37.21 34.83 -10.86
N PRO A 715 38.05 35.24 -9.91
CA PRO A 715 37.85 34.95 -8.49
C PRO A 715 36.59 35.63 -7.93
N GLU A 716 36.22 36.81 -8.44
CA GLU A 716 34.99 37.51 -8.02
C GLU A 716 33.74 36.75 -8.50
N VAL A 717 33.80 36.17 -9.71
CA VAL A 717 32.73 35.32 -10.26
C VAL A 717 32.59 34.04 -9.46
N LEU A 718 33.69 33.38 -9.08
CA LEU A 718 33.65 32.20 -8.22
C LEU A 718 33.00 32.51 -6.87
N THR A 719 33.40 33.62 -6.23
CA THR A 719 32.83 34.06 -4.96
C THR A 719 31.33 34.36 -5.08
N ALA A 720 30.91 35.05 -6.14
CA ALA A 720 29.51 35.36 -6.39
C ALA A 720 28.69 34.10 -6.74
N LEU A 721 29.26 33.15 -7.49
CA LEU A 721 28.63 31.85 -7.77
C LEU A 721 28.46 31.02 -6.51
N ASP A 722 29.45 31.02 -5.62
CA ASP A 722 29.36 30.31 -4.34
C ASP A 722 28.32 30.94 -3.41
N GLN A 723 28.22 32.28 -3.38
CA GLN A 723 27.14 33.00 -2.68
C GLN A 723 25.76 32.67 -3.27
N LEU A 724 25.64 32.61 -4.60
CA LEU A 724 24.39 32.26 -5.27
C LEU A 724 24.01 30.80 -5.00
N ARG A 725 24.97 29.87 -5.00
CA ARG A 725 24.73 28.46 -4.64
C ARG A 725 24.24 28.32 -3.20
N LEU A 726 24.89 29.01 -2.27
CA LEU A 726 24.47 29.02 -0.86
C LEU A 726 23.04 29.58 -0.72
N ALA A 727 22.74 30.72 -1.32
CA ALA A 727 21.41 31.31 -1.27
C ALA A 727 20.33 30.40 -1.91
N ASN A 728 20.66 29.70 -3.01
CA ASN A 728 19.75 28.72 -3.62
C ASN A 728 19.52 27.49 -2.72
N GLU A 729 20.57 26.96 -2.09
CA GLU A 729 20.44 25.84 -1.15
C GLU A 729 19.62 26.22 0.09
N GLU A 730 19.84 27.41 0.64
CA GLU A 730 19.03 27.97 1.73
C GLU A 730 17.56 28.15 1.31
N LEU A 731 17.31 28.68 0.10
CA LEU A 731 15.95 28.81 -0.44
C LEU A 731 15.26 27.44 -0.54
N ILE A 732 15.95 26.40 -1.00
CA ILE A 732 15.38 25.04 -1.08
C ILE A 732 15.01 24.51 0.30
N ILE A 733 15.85 24.73 1.32
CA ILE A 733 15.56 24.30 2.70
C ILE A 733 14.32 25.03 3.23
N ILE A 734 14.25 26.35 3.06
CA ILE A 734 13.11 27.16 3.50
C ILE A 734 11.83 26.77 2.75
N CYS A 735 11.90 26.55 1.43
CA CYS A 735 10.76 26.08 0.65
C CYS A 735 10.30 24.68 1.07
N ARG A 736 11.22 23.77 1.41
CA ARG A 736 10.86 22.44 1.94
C ARG A 736 10.17 22.55 3.30
N ALA A 737 10.66 23.43 4.18
CA ALA A 737 10.01 23.69 5.45
C ALA A 737 8.60 24.28 5.26
N ALA A 738 8.47 25.27 4.37
CA ALA A 738 7.18 25.87 4.01
C ALA A 738 6.20 24.84 3.41
N TRP A 739 6.68 23.92 2.56
CA TRP A 739 5.88 22.81 2.05
C TRP A 739 5.40 21.88 3.17
N GLY A 740 6.27 21.55 4.13
CA GLY A 740 5.88 20.78 5.32
C GLY A 740 4.82 21.47 6.16
N THR A 741 4.91 22.80 6.33
CA THR A 741 3.89 23.61 7.00
C THR A 741 2.57 23.62 6.21
N PHE A 742 2.62 23.77 4.90
CA PHE A 742 1.44 23.71 4.04
C PHE A 742 0.73 22.34 4.13
N LEU A 743 1.48 21.23 4.13
CA LEU A 743 0.91 19.89 4.32
C LEU A 743 0.30 19.72 5.72
N ARG A 744 0.88 20.35 6.74
CA ARG A 744 0.31 20.36 8.11
C ARG A 744 -1.06 21.04 8.15
N GLU A 745 -1.28 22.12 7.39
CA GLU A 745 -2.59 22.77 7.32
C GLU A 745 -3.69 21.85 6.75
N PHE A 746 -3.33 20.86 5.93
CA PHE A 746 -4.29 19.87 5.42
C PHE A 746 -4.81 18.91 6.51
N GLU A 747 -4.09 18.74 7.63
CA GLU A 747 -4.44 17.80 8.69
C GLU A 747 -5.83 18.10 9.27
N GLU A 748 -6.20 19.38 9.39
CA GLU A 748 -7.52 19.82 9.86
C GLU A 748 -8.67 19.35 8.96
N TYR A 749 -8.37 19.10 7.68
CA TYR A 749 -9.37 18.74 6.68
C TYR A 749 -9.39 17.23 6.38
N TYR A 750 -8.42 16.47 6.91
CA TYR A 750 -8.23 15.06 6.55
C TYR A 750 -9.51 14.22 6.70
N VAL A 751 -10.23 14.36 7.82
CA VAL A 751 -11.46 13.56 8.11
C VAL A 751 -12.55 13.82 7.06
N GLU A 752 -12.75 15.06 6.65
CA GLU A 752 -13.76 15.41 5.64
C GLU A 752 -13.38 14.85 4.26
N PHE A 753 -12.11 14.95 3.88
CA PHE A 753 -11.60 14.38 2.63
C PHE A 753 -11.64 12.85 2.64
N GLN A 754 -11.33 12.22 3.78
CA GLN A 754 -11.41 10.77 3.96
C GLN A 754 -12.85 10.28 3.80
N ALA A 755 -13.83 10.96 4.40
CA ALA A 755 -15.24 10.65 4.25
C ALA A 755 -15.71 10.77 2.79
N ALA A 756 -15.27 11.80 2.06
CA ALA A 756 -15.57 11.95 0.64
C ALA A 756 -14.98 10.80 -0.20
N VAL A 757 -13.73 10.40 0.06
CA VAL A 757 -13.08 9.28 -0.65
C VAL A 757 -13.75 7.93 -0.31
N GLN A 758 -14.11 7.69 0.95
CA GLN A 758 -14.86 6.51 1.35
C GLN A 758 -16.24 6.46 0.68
N ALA A 759 -16.91 7.59 0.52
CA ALA A 759 -18.17 7.67 -0.21
C ALA A 759 -18.00 7.34 -1.70
N LEU A 760 -16.95 7.85 -2.35
CA LEU A 760 -16.59 7.48 -3.73
C LEU A 760 -16.29 5.98 -3.87
N ALA A 761 -15.56 5.40 -2.91
CA ALA A 761 -15.29 3.95 -2.87
C ALA A 761 -16.58 3.13 -2.78
N ALA A 762 -17.52 3.55 -1.91
CA ALA A 762 -18.81 2.88 -1.74
C ALA A 762 -19.70 3.00 -2.99
N LEU A 763 -19.68 4.15 -3.68
CA LEU A 763 -20.36 4.33 -4.97
C LEU A 763 -19.80 3.41 -6.06
N ASP A 764 -18.47 3.21 -6.10
CA ASP A 764 -17.83 2.27 -7.03
C ASP A 764 -18.20 0.81 -6.73
N CYS A 765 -18.27 0.43 -5.44
CA CYS A 765 -18.75 -0.89 -5.04
C CYS A 765 -20.20 -1.09 -5.50
N LEU A 766 -21.08 -0.12 -5.22
CA LEU A 766 -22.49 -0.14 -5.65
C LEU A 766 -22.64 -0.26 -7.17
N HIS A 767 -21.83 0.49 -7.93
CA HIS A 767 -21.80 0.42 -9.39
C HIS A 767 -21.30 -0.95 -9.90
N SER A 768 -20.26 -1.50 -9.29
CA SER A 768 -19.73 -2.84 -9.58
C SER A 768 -20.81 -3.91 -9.45
N LEU A 769 -21.58 -3.82 -8.36
CA LEU A 769 -22.65 -4.76 -8.07
C LEU A 769 -23.83 -4.55 -9.00
N ALA A 770 -24.23 -3.30 -9.27
CA ALA A 770 -25.25 -2.98 -10.27
C ALA A 770 -24.91 -3.55 -11.65
N THR A 771 -23.62 -3.55 -12.01
CA THR A 771 -23.15 -4.17 -13.26
C THR A 771 -23.38 -5.68 -13.24
N LEU A 772 -23.08 -6.36 -12.12
CA LEU A 772 -23.27 -7.80 -11.97
C LEU A 772 -24.78 -8.20 -11.94
N SER A 773 -25.69 -7.38 -11.39
CA SER A 773 -27.17 -7.67 -11.41
C SER A 773 -27.74 -7.82 -12.79
N ARG A 774 -27.14 -7.17 -13.79
CA ARG A 774 -27.71 -7.12 -15.14
C ARG A 774 -27.65 -8.47 -15.84
N ASN A 775 -26.87 -9.41 -15.32
CA ASN A 775 -26.84 -10.77 -15.80
C ASN A 775 -28.22 -11.42 -15.56
N LYS A 776 -28.78 -12.04 -16.60
CA LYS A 776 -30.18 -12.52 -16.63
C LYS A 776 -30.57 -13.47 -15.50
N ASN A 777 -29.60 -14.15 -14.90
CA ASN A 777 -29.86 -15.21 -13.94
C ASN A 777 -29.94 -14.70 -12.50
N TYR A 778 -29.66 -13.43 -12.21
CA TYR A 778 -29.68 -12.87 -10.85
C TYR A 778 -31.12 -12.41 -10.47
N VAL A 779 -31.68 -12.74 -9.28
CA VAL A 779 -32.96 -12.18 -8.69
C VAL A 779 -33.03 -11.72 -7.20
N ARG A 780 -33.62 -10.54 -6.90
CA ARG A 780 -33.51 -9.75 -5.64
C ARG A 780 -33.87 -10.64 -4.44
N PRO A 781 -32.97 -10.83 -3.46
CA PRO A 781 -33.27 -11.64 -2.30
C PRO A 781 -34.38 -11.00 -1.47
N ASN A 782 -35.29 -11.83 -0.99
CA ASN A 782 -36.34 -11.44 -0.06
C ASN A 782 -35.97 -11.95 1.32
N PHE A 783 -35.89 -11.03 2.28
CA PHE A 783 -35.65 -11.35 3.68
C PHE A 783 -36.96 -11.44 4.43
N VAL A 784 -37.07 -12.46 5.27
CA VAL A 784 -38.20 -12.63 6.19
C VAL A 784 -38.18 -11.55 7.29
N ASP A 785 -39.33 -11.29 7.89
CA ASP A 785 -39.41 -10.46 9.11
C ASP A 785 -38.84 -11.22 10.32
N ASP A 786 -38.34 -10.49 11.33
CA ASP A 786 -37.75 -11.08 12.53
C ASP A 786 -38.72 -11.97 13.32
N ASN A 787 -40.03 -11.79 13.09
CA ASN A 787 -41.10 -12.58 13.69
C ASN A 787 -41.38 -13.90 12.95
N GLU A 788 -40.85 -14.07 11.74
CA GLU A 788 -41.05 -15.26 10.92
C GLU A 788 -39.97 -16.31 11.18
N PRO A 789 -40.28 -17.61 10.99
CA PRO A 789 -39.30 -18.68 11.20
C PRO A 789 -38.14 -18.59 10.18
N VAL A 790 -36.93 -18.88 10.67
CA VAL A 790 -35.71 -18.93 9.84
C VAL A 790 -35.88 -19.93 8.69
N GLN A 791 -35.61 -19.49 7.47
CA GLN A 791 -35.73 -20.30 6.26
C GLN A 791 -34.71 -19.90 5.20
N ILE A 792 -34.30 -20.87 4.38
CA ILE A 792 -33.53 -20.68 3.15
C ILE A 792 -34.33 -21.32 2.00
N LYS A 793 -34.78 -20.51 1.05
CA LYS A 793 -35.50 -20.95 -0.15
C LYS A 793 -34.75 -20.45 -1.38
N ILE A 794 -34.19 -21.39 -2.12
CA ILE A 794 -33.45 -21.14 -3.36
C ILE A 794 -34.13 -21.96 -4.44
N HIS A 795 -34.68 -21.27 -5.44
CA HIS A 795 -35.20 -21.90 -6.64
C HIS A 795 -34.17 -21.79 -7.74
N SER A 796 -33.97 -22.87 -8.50
CA SER A 796 -33.01 -23.00 -9.58
C SER A 796 -31.59 -22.52 -9.25
N GLY A 797 -31.13 -22.60 -8.01
CA GLY A 797 -29.84 -22.01 -7.62
C GLY A 797 -28.68 -22.43 -8.52
N ARG A 798 -27.76 -21.50 -8.81
CA ARG A 798 -26.50 -21.79 -9.53
C ARG A 798 -25.28 -21.42 -8.74
N HIS A 799 -24.18 -22.15 -8.95
CA HIS A 799 -22.91 -21.84 -8.30
C HIS A 799 -22.29 -20.58 -8.94
N PRO A 800 -22.09 -19.46 -8.19
CA PRO A 800 -21.68 -18.18 -8.77
C PRO A 800 -20.39 -18.24 -9.60
N VAL A 801 -19.41 -19.00 -9.10
CA VAL A 801 -18.14 -19.24 -9.79
C VAL A 801 -18.26 -20.16 -11.01
N LEU A 802 -18.79 -21.36 -10.82
CA LEU A 802 -18.83 -22.36 -11.88
C LEU A 802 -19.75 -21.98 -13.02
N GLU A 803 -20.82 -21.22 -12.79
CA GLU A 803 -21.67 -20.67 -13.87
C GLU A 803 -20.85 -19.82 -14.85
N THR A 804 -19.96 -18.98 -14.33
CA THR A 804 -19.12 -18.11 -15.17
C THR A 804 -18.11 -18.91 -15.99
N ILE A 805 -17.63 -20.03 -15.44
CA ILE A 805 -16.62 -20.90 -16.08
C ILE A 805 -17.26 -21.87 -17.08
N LEU A 806 -18.39 -22.48 -16.71
CA LEU A 806 -19.06 -23.55 -17.46
C LEU A 806 -20.18 -23.03 -18.38
N GLN A 807 -20.61 -21.78 -18.23
CA GLN A 807 -21.68 -21.14 -19.00
C GLN A 807 -22.95 -22.01 -19.02
N ASP A 808 -23.48 -22.33 -20.20
CA ASP A 808 -24.73 -23.08 -20.37
C ASP A 808 -24.67 -24.56 -19.89
N GLY A 809 -23.51 -25.03 -19.43
CA GLY A 809 -23.30 -26.41 -18.98
C GLY A 809 -23.67 -26.69 -17.52
N PHE A 810 -23.93 -25.67 -16.70
CA PHE A 810 -24.26 -25.87 -15.28
C PHE A 810 -25.76 -26.14 -15.08
N VAL A 811 -26.09 -27.19 -14.32
CA VAL A 811 -27.48 -27.55 -14.02
C VAL A 811 -27.93 -26.88 -12.71
N PRO A 812 -29.00 -26.07 -12.73
CA PRO A 812 -29.50 -25.39 -11.54
C PRO A 812 -30.09 -26.37 -10.51
N ASN A 813 -30.04 -26.01 -9.22
CA ASN A 813 -30.50 -26.85 -8.10
C ASN A 813 -31.41 -26.09 -7.13
N ASP A 814 -32.58 -26.67 -6.82
CA ASP A 814 -33.47 -26.17 -5.77
C ASP A 814 -32.95 -26.51 -4.36
N THR A 815 -33.19 -25.63 -3.40
CA THR A 815 -32.88 -25.86 -1.98
C THR A 815 -33.98 -25.26 -1.12
N THR A 816 -34.53 -26.06 -0.21
CA THR A 816 -35.49 -25.60 0.80
C THR A 816 -35.03 -26.07 2.17
N LEU A 817 -34.80 -25.13 3.07
CA LEU A 817 -34.54 -25.38 4.49
C LEU A 817 -35.46 -24.48 5.31
N HIS A 818 -36.09 -25.05 6.34
CA HIS A 818 -37.05 -24.31 7.16
C HIS A 818 -37.00 -24.79 8.61
N ALA A 819 -36.84 -23.86 9.56
CA ALA A 819 -36.64 -24.18 10.98
C ALA A 819 -37.74 -25.11 11.55
N ASN A 820 -39.01 -24.85 11.23
CA ASN A 820 -40.13 -25.63 11.75
C ASN A 820 -40.47 -26.89 10.93
N ARG A 821 -39.76 -27.17 9.83
CA ARG A 821 -40.03 -28.31 8.95
C ARG A 821 -38.72 -29.04 8.63
N GLU A 822 -38.15 -28.75 7.47
CA GLU A 822 -36.93 -29.37 6.96
C GLU A 822 -35.71 -28.57 7.43
N TYR A 823 -35.36 -28.70 8.72
CA TYR A 823 -34.21 -27.97 9.29
C TYR A 823 -32.86 -28.60 8.92
N CYS A 824 -32.85 -29.86 8.45
CA CYS A 824 -31.65 -30.62 8.13
C CYS A 824 -31.84 -31.41 6.82
N GLN A 825 -30.82 -31.41 5.96
CA GLN A 825 -30.81 -32.12 4.69
C GLN A 825 -29.60 -33.08 4.63
N ILE A 826 -29.87 -34.37 4.41
CA ILE A 826 -28.83 -35.39 4.28
C ILE A 826 -28.58 -35.64 2.78
N VAL A 827 -27.43 -35.17 2.27
CA VAL A 827 -27.07 -35.27 0.85
C VAL A 827 -26.26 -36.55 0.59
N THR A 828 -26.78 -37.43 -0.27
CA THR A 828 -26.12 -38.71 -0.66
C THR A 828 -25.90 -38.79 -2.16
N GLY A 829 -24.99 -39.67 -2.60
CA GLY A 829 -24.71 -39.91 -4.02
C GLY A 829 -23.25 -40.27 -4.31
N PRO A 830 -22.89 -40.63 -5.55
CA PRO A 830 -21.53 -41.01 -5.92
C PRO A 830 -20.55 -39.84 -5.79
N ASN A 831 -19.27 -40.14 -5.53
CA ASN A 831 -18.21 -39.14 -5.64
C ASN A 831 -18.14 -38.69 -7.11
N MET A 832 -18.05 -37.38 -7.36
CA MET A 832 -18.26 -36.69 -8.66
C MET A 832 -19.72 -36.39 -9.07
N GLY A 833 -20.72 -36.77 -8.26
CA GLY A 833 -22.12 -36.41 -8.51
C GLY A 833 -22.53 -34.97 -8.15
N GLY A 834 -21.58 -34.01 -8.08
CA GLY A 834 -21.88 -32.61 -7.78
C GLY A 834 -22.19 -32.27 -6.31
N LYS A 835 -22.19 -33.24 -5.38
CA LYS A 835 -22.54 -33.03 -3.96
C LYS A 835 -21.81 -31.85 -3.29
N SER A 836 -20.47 -31.80 -3.41
CA SER A 836 -19.67 -30.73 -2.81
C SER A 836 -19.95 -29.37 -3.45
N CYS A 837 -20.23 -29.36 -4.76
CA CYS A 837 -20.61 -28.15 -5.49
C CYS A 837 -21.96 -27.62 -4.97
N TYR A 838 -22.96 -28.49 -4.82
CA TYR A 838 -24.28 -28.12 -4.29
C TYR A 838 -24.18 -27.47 -2.89
N ILE A 839 -23.45 -28.09 -1.96
CA ILE A 839 -23.31 -27.55 -0.59
C ILE A 839 -22.61 -26.19 -0.60
N ARG A 840 -21.51 -26.06 -1.37
CA ARG A 840 -20.79 -24.78 -1.50
C ARG A 840 -21.67 -23.71 -2.12
N GLN A 841 -22.45 -24.06 -3.14
CA GLN A 841 -23.38 -23.16 -3.79
C GLN A 841 -24.42 -22.60 -2.81
N VAL A 842 -25.06 -23.44 -1.99
CA VAL A 842 -26.07 -22.98 -1.02
C VAL A 842 -25.47 -21.96 -0.05
N ALA A 843 -24.27 -22.26 0.48
CA ALA A 843 -23.56 -21.35 1.37
C ALA A 843 -23.17 -20.02 0.66
N LEU A 844 -22.65 -20.10 -0.57
CA LEU A 844 -22.28 -18.93 -1.36
C LEU A 844 -23.49 -18.04 -1.69
N ILE A 845 -24.65 -18.62 -2.05
CA ILE A 845 -25.87 -17.86 -2.33
C ILE A 845 -26.38 -17.18 -1.05
N ALA A 846 -26.41 -17.89 0.08
CA ALA A 846 -26.81 -17.32 1.36
C ALA A 846 -25.88 -16.16 1.77
N MET A 847 -24.57 -16.36 1.62
CA MET A 847 -23.59 -15.31 1.83
C MET A 847 -23.80 -14.14 0.89
N MET A 848 -23.92 -14.36 -0.42
CA MET A 848 -24.14 -13.29 -1.38
C MET A 848 -25.39 -12.48 -1.02
N ALA A 849 -26.49 -13.13 -0.61
CA ALA A 849 -27.69 -12.45 -0.14
C ALA A 849 -27.39 -11.54 1.07
N GLN A 850 -26.65 -12.01 2.08
CA GLN A 850 -26.34 -11.27 3.31
C GLN A 850 -25.20 -10.23 3.15
N GLN A 851 -24.18 -10.50 2.32
CA GLN A 851 -23.09 -9.57 2.05
C GLN A 851 -23.49 -8.43 1.13
N HIS A 852 -24.33 -8.74 0.16
CA HIS A 852 -24.48 -7.97 -1.06
C HIS A 852 -25.95 -8.03 -1.54
N GLN A 853 -26.66 -6.92 -1.66
CA GLN A 853 -26.60 -6.05 -2.84
C GLN A 853 -27.01 -6.64 -4.19
N LEU A 854 -27.29 -7.94 -4.33
CA LEU A 854 -27.71 -8.47 -5.61
C LEU A 854 -28.75 -9.56 -5.54
N LEU A 855 -29.50 -9.53 -6.63
CA LEU A 855 -30.39 -10.51 -7.12
C LEU A 855 -29.72 -11.94 -7.14
N CYS A 856 -30.09 -12.92 -6.30
CA CYS A 856 -29.63 -14.32 -6.24
C CYS A 856 -29.73 -15.08 -7.57
N LEU A 857 -28.69 -15.83 -7.95
CA LEU A 857 -28.69 -16.67 -9.15
C LEU A 857 -29.78 -17.77 -9.12
N TYR A 858 -30.80 -17.67 -9.99
CA TYR A 858 -31.63 -18.77 -10.53
C TYR A 858 -30.82 -19.63 -11.52
#